data_AF-A0A7G2C436-F1
#
_entry.id   AF-A0A7G2C436-F1
#
_cell.length_a   1.000
_cell.length_b   1.000
_cell.length_c   1.000
_cell.angle_alpha   90.00
_cell.angle_beta   90.00
_cell.angle_gamma   90.00
#
_symmetry.space_group_name_H-M   'P 1'
#
loop_
_entity.id
_entity.type
_entity.pdbx_description
1 polymer ?
#
loop_
_entity_poly.entity_id
_entity_poly.type
_entity_poly.pdbx_seq_one_letter_code
_entity_poly.pdbx_strand_id
1 'polypeptide(L)'
;MKNNVEFVKQLVALFTVTKEEGNTALMDLIGQITLQLLQSPYSTDASVIAQFVEEASIDKVIDIVQFGLGRRSEETGFVSLEKRRATFRNPLQLKEPILSRIHLIYSAGYLKDMLPLNFEEDVMSPSILGLYLLRFKFSLMSDICASDGLLEPAFSKVMESKNLRLSDFLDLLGLLNDMGKTIKNSVFPAATKEPILQNLIRAGLFSFINRALECALEEYRNLSNSNKPSEEQKCVDDAIQMCCDVVNCCVTTLPSSRQDLLEESAHSPPRCTLNLFMKAIILVRSNFVSRSVLDVVFSCVTPSPFQMSLYFQEQSKSEDIVYFLVNGRVEGKSPLFAVAATVAELMKVPMEESRDLLPSEEVRLVHGLKLLEVLCEALKENLTNSFVELLTLSDLLSSIANLVQVERRTLADAQTAGLSLIAKCIYKGGPHFARLFKENKSLLERVMTAFLKNTRRNNLLGSSLGHVFGALCDRVHIEKCCIERKQGSPANPYFYTVMHGEDSVSKGVPQHSFEEVLTPLKELYSRQLVTGHPILLEWMDRVLQETPEEAYRAETSSVASTTERGLPFEVQMEEFDVDMVGTPFNRTMEEHSARDALSLSPIQTESDDDNSNGPISVKREREEESDDTSEKRRKT
;
A
#
# COMPACT_ATOMS: atom_id res chain seq x y z
N MET A 1 -0.46 -28.91 40.04
CA MET A 1 -1.86 -28.88 39.54
C MET A 1 -1.88 -29.52 38.18
N LYS A 2 -2.49 -30.71 38.03
CA LYS A 2 -2.43 -31.57 36.82
C LYS A 2 -3.82 -32.07 36.35
N ASN A 3 -4.92 -31.43 36.79
CA ASN A 3 -6.30 -31.92 36.59
C ASN A 3 -7.19 -31.02 35.71
N ASN A 4 -6.65 -30.18 34.83
CA ASN A 4 -7.48 -29.31 33.96
C ASN A 4 -8.00 -29.99 32.69
N VAL A 5 -7.99 -31.33 32.58
CA VAL A 5 -8.11 -32.03 31.29
C VAL A 5 -9.54 -32.07 30.69
N GLU A 6 -10.60 -31.69 31.41
CA GLU A 6 -11.97 -31.84 30.87
C GLU A 6 -12.96 -30.71 31.22
N PHE A 7 -12.51 -29.55 31.68
CA PHE A 7 -13.43 -28.51 32.16
C PHE A 7 -14.40 -28.00 31.07
N VAL A 8 -13.91 -27.74 29.85
CA VAL A 8 -14.78 -27.32 28.73
C VAL A 8 -15.74 -28.44 28.32
N LYS A 9 -15.31 -29.71 28.36
CA LYS A 9 -16.18 -30.85 28.06
C LYS A 9 -17.32 -30.98 29.07
N GLN A 10 -17.03 -30.72 30.34
CA GLN A 10 -18.04 -30.69 31.41
C GLN A 10 -19.01 -29.53 31.24
N LEU A 11 -18.53 -28.32 30.89
CA LEU A 11 -19.40 -27.17 30.57
C LEU A 11 -20.33 -27.47 29.39
N VAL A 12 -19.80 -28.08 28.34
CA VAL A 12 -20.57 -28.48 27.16
C VAL A 12 -21.62 -29.54 27.50
N ALA A 13 -21.25 -30.54 28.30
CA ALA A 13 -22.20 -31.56 28.77
C ALA A 13 -23.30 -30.94 29.63
N LEU A 14 -22.94 -30.05 30.56
CA LEU A 14 -23.90 -29.35 31.42
C LEU A 14 -24.87 -28.51 30.58
N PHE A 15 -24.36 -27.72 29.62
CA PHE A 15 -25.23 -26.94 28.74
C PHE A 15 -26.20 -27.83 27.96
N THR A 16 -25.74 -28.97 27.44
CA THR A 16 -26.58 -29.92 26.69
C THR A 16 -27.73 -30.45 27.56
N VAL A 17 -27.43 -30.90 28.79
CA VAL A 17 -28.44 -31.39 29.73
C VAL A 17 -29.44 -30.28 30.10
N THR A 18 -28.95 -29.09 30.41
CA THR A 18 -29.83 -27.96 30.78
C THR A 18 -30.72 -27.47 29.64
N LYS A 19 -30.24 -27.61 28.39
CA LYS A 19 -31.03 -27.35 27.19
C LYS A 19 -32.14 -28.39 27.00
N GLU A 20 -31.86 -29.66 27.26
CA GLU A 20 -32.87 -30.73 27.23
C GLU A 20 -33.94 -30.54 28.33
N GLU A 21 -33.54 -30.03 29.49
CA GLU A 21 -34.44 -29.69 30.61
C GLU A 21 -35.20 -28.36 30.42
N GLY A 22 -34.85 -27.55 29.42
CA GLY A 22 -35.47 -26.25 29.14
C GLY A 22 -35.16 -25.15 30.18
N ASN A 23 -34.08 -25.30 30.96
CA ASN A 23 -33.73 -24.34 32.02
C ASN A 23 -32.91 -23.16 31.49
N THR A 24 -33.60 -22.13 31.00
CA THR A 24 -32.97 -20.96 30.37
C THR A 24 -32.07 -20.15 31.31
N ALA A 25 -32.41 -20.06 32.60
CA ALA A 25 -31.62 -19.30 33.58
C ALA A 25 -30.24 -19.94 33.81
N LEU A 26 -30.19 -21.27 33.85
CA LEU A 26 -28.93 -22.00 34.00
C LEU A 26 -28.12 -21.98 32.70
N MET A 27 -28.76 -22.04 31.54
CA MET A 27 -28.11 -21.85 30.24
C MET A 27 -27.47 -20.46 30.11
N ASP A 28 -28.15 -19.40 30.58
CA ASP A 28 -27.61 -18.03 30.60
C ASP A 28 -26.37 -17.94 31.50
N LEU A 29 -26.42 -18.54 32.70
CA LEU A 29 -25.28 -18.57 33.61
C LEU A 29 -24.07 -19.31 33.00
N ILE A 30 -24.30 -20.46 32.35
CA ILE A 30 -23.25 -21.21 31.66
C ILE A 30 -22.67 -20.39 30.49
N GLY A 31 -23.51 -19.67 29.75
CA GLY A 31 -23.09 -18.75 28.69
C GLY A 31 -22.20 -17.63 29.22
N GLN A 32 -22.59 -16.98 30.32
CA GLN A 32 -21.81 -15.92 30.95
C GLN A 32 -20.48 -16.42 31.52
N ILE A 33 -20.46 -17.59 32.17
CA ILE A 33 -19.22 -18.22 32.64
C ILE A 33 -18.28 -18.47 31.46
N THR A 34 -18.79 -19.03 30.36
CA THR A 34 -18.01 -19.33 29.15
C THR A 34 -17.43 -18.05 28.53
N LEU A 35 -18.21 -16.97 28.47
CA LEU A 35 -17.74 -15.67 27.99
C LEU A 35 -16.60 -15.10 28.86
N GLN A 36 -16.74 -15.13 30.19
CA GLN A 36 -15.71 -14.65 31.10
C GLN A 36 -14.40 -15.44 30.98
N LEU A 37 -14.46 -16.74 30.73
CA LEU A 37 -13.28 -17.59 30.56
C LEU A 37 -12.53 -17.32 29.25
N LEU A 38 -13.24 -16.85 28.22
CA LEU A 38 -12.67 -16.45 26.94
C LEU A 38 -12.18 -14.99 26.95
N GLN A 39 -12.38 -14.26 28.05
CA GLN A 39 -11.96 -12.87 28.27
C GLN A 39 -10.83 -12.76 29.29
N SER A 40 -10.16 -11.60 29.29
CA SER A 40 -9.15 -11.25 30.30
C SER A 40 -9.79 -11.22 31.70
N PRO A 41 -9.13 -11.75 32.75
CA PRO A 41 -7.75 -12.22 32.81
C PRO A 41 -7.56 -13.71 32.45
N TYR A 42 -8.64 -14.47 32.23
CA TYR A 42 -8.60 -15.93 32.08
C TYR A 42 -8.17 -16.39 30.68
N SER A 43 -8.32 -15.54 29.67
CA SER A 43 -7.90 -15.77 28.28
C SER A 43 -6.38 -15.79 28.08
N THR A 44 -5.59 -15.62 29.14
CA THR A 44 -4.11 -15.55 29.12
C THR A 44 -3.41 -16.92 29.16
N ASP A 45 -4.14 -18.02 29.38
CA ASP A 45 -3.57 -19.37 29.39
C ASP A 45 -3.88 -20.15 28.10
N ALA A 46 -2.84 -20.44 27.31
CA ALA A 46 -2.94 -21.21 26.07
C ALA A 46 -3.52 -22.63 26.29
N SER A 47 -3.32 -23.22 27.47
CA SER A 47 -3.85 -24.56 27.81
C SER A 47 -5.36 -24.56 28.04
N VAL A 48 -5.92 -23.42 28.47
CA VAL A 48 -7.36 -23.22 28.65
C VAL A 48 -8.01 -22.94 27.29
N ILE A 49 -7.44 -22.01 26.51
CA ILE A 49 -7.94 -21.68 25.16
C ILE A 49 -7.95 -22.91 24.25
N ALA A 50 -6.92 -23.76 24.31
CA ALA A 50 -6.85 -24.99 23.51
C ALA A 50 -8.07 -25.92 23.69
N GLN A 51 -8.68 -25.96 24.88
CA GLN A 51 -9.84 -26.82 25.15
C GLN A 51 -11.14 -26.30 24.50
N PHE A 52 -11.25 -24.98 24.34
CA PHE A 52 -12.38 -24.33 23.66
C PHE A 52 -12.34 -24.51 22.15
N VAL A 53 -11.14 -24.75 21.59
CA VAL A 53 -10.91 -24.92 20.15
C VAL A 53 -10.56 -26.36 19.78
N GLU A 54 -10.95 -27.36 20.59
CA GLU A 54 -10.89 -28.77 20.19
C GLU A 54 -11.95 -29.10 19.14
N GLU A 55 -11.61 -29.93 18.17
CA GLU A 55 -12.49 -30.36 17.08
C GLU A 55 -13.84 -30.92 17.56
N ALA A 56 -13.83 -31.63 18.70
CA ALA A 56 -15.03 -32.23 19.28
C ALA A 56 -15.93 -31.25 20.06
N SER A 57 -15.42 -30.09 20.48
CA SER A 57 -16.12 -29.18 21.39
C SER A 57 -16.47 -27.83 20.77
N ILE A 58 -15.69 -27.35 19.79
CA ILE A 58 -15.74 -25.96 19.33
C ILE A 58 -17.13 -25.51 18.85
N ASP A 59 -17.83 -26.35 18.08
CA ASP A 59 -19.14 -26.00 17.55
C ASP A 59 -20.18 -25.85 18.68
N LYS A 60 -20.05 -26.64 19.74
CA LYS A 60 -20.91 -26.57 20.93
C LYS A 60 -20.56 -25.38 21.81
N VAL A 61 -19.27 -25.05 21.91
CA VAL A 61 -18.79 -23.83 22.59
C VAL A 61 -19.36 -22.59 21.91
N ILE A 62 -19.36 -22.54 20.58
CA ILE A 62 -19.96 -21.44 19.82
C ILE A 62 -21.45 -21.30 20.14
N ASP A 63 -22.18 -22.41 20.22
CA ASP A 63 -23.62 -22.37 20.55
C ASP A 63 -23.86 -21.84 21.98
N ILE A 64 -23.02 -22.22 22.94
CA ILE A 64 -23.05 -21.69 24.33
C ILE A 64 -22.78 -20.19 24.34
N VAL A 65 -21.77 -19.73 23.61
CA VAL A 65 -21.39 -18.31 23.52
C VAL A 65 -22.48 -17.49 22.84
N GLN A 66 -23.04 -17.96 21.73
CA GLN A 66 -24.18 -17.30 21.08
C GLN A 66 -25.36 -17.15 22.04
N PHE A 67 -25.66 -18.17 22.82
CA PHE A 67 -26.71 -18.13 23.83
C PHE A 67 -26.39 -17.12 24.95
N GLY A 68 -25.16 -17.12 25.45
CA GLY A 68 -24.68 -16.15 26.45
C GLY A 68 -24.70 -14.69 25.98
N LEU A 69 -24.55 -14.47 24.67
CA LEU A 69 -24.69 -13.16 24.01
C LEU A 69 -26.16 -12.78 23.70
N GLY A 70 -27.13 -13.63 24.06
CA GLY A 70 -28.55 -13.38 23.83
C GLY A 70 -29.04 -13.75 22.41
N ARG A 71 -28.20 -14.37 21.57
CA ARG A 71 -28.58 -14.85 20.23
C ARG A 71 -29.18 -16.26 20.38
N ARG A 72 -30.51 -16.35 20.50
CA ARG A 72 -31.22 -17.60 20.86
C ARG A 72 -31.99 -18.24 19.70
N SER A 73 -32.22 -17.49 18.63
CA SER A 73 -32.99 -17.83 17.43
C SER A 73 -32.39 -17.13 16.21
N GLU A 74 -32.74 -17.57 15.00
CA GLU A 74 -32.27 -16.89 13.77
C GLU A 74 -32.67 -15.41 13.75
N GLU A 75 -33.86 -15.08 14.28
CA GLU A 75 -34.36 -13.70 14.41
C GLU A 75 -33.52 -12.84 15.37
N THR A 76 -32.90 -13.47 16.37
CA THR A 76 -31.99 -12.80 17.32
C THR A 76 -30.52 -12.91 16.90
N GLY A 77 -30.26 -13.41 15.68
CA GLY A 77 -28.92 -13.49 15.10
C GLY A 77 -28.15 -14.79 15.39
N PHE A 78 -28.81 -15.86 15.85
CA PHE A 78 -28.16 -17.17 16.01
C PHE A 78 -27.83 -17.77 14.64
N VAL A 79 -26.59 -18.23 14.48
CA VAL A 79 -26.10 -18.89 13.25
C VAL A 79 -25.91 -20.37 13.51
N SER A 80 -26.67 -21.21 12.79
CA SER A 80 -26.62 -22.65 12.90
C SER A 80 -25.29 -23.23 12.40
N LEU A 81 -24.96 -24.45 12.85
CA LEU A 81 -23.78 -25.17 12.39
C LEU A 81 -23.77 -25.38 10.88
N GLU A 82 -24.91 -25.72 10.27
CA GLU A 82 -25.01 -25.91 8.82
C GLU A 82 -24.68 -24.61 8.08
N LYS A 83 -25.20 -23.48 8.57
CA LYS A 83 -24.95 -22.16 7.98
C LYS A 83 -23.48 -21.74 8.15
N ARG A 84 -22.85 -22.04 9.28
CA ARG A 84 -21.40 -21.81 9.51
C ARG A 84 -20.52 -22.69 8.63
N ARG A 85 -20.92 -23.95 8.38
CA ARG A 85 -20.15 -24.86 7.52
C ARG A 85 -20.34 -24.58 6.03
N ALA A 86 -21.51 -24.08 5.63
CA ALA A 86 -21.82 -23.72 4.23
C ALA A 86 -21.00 -22.52 3.70
N THR A 87 -20.41 -21.71 4.58
CA THR A 87 -19.58 -20.57 4.20
C THR A 87 -18.22 -20.96 3.61
N PHE A 88 -17.71 -22.18 3.86
CA PHE A 88 -16.45 -22.64 3.29
C PHE A 88 -16.68 -23.27 1.91
N ARG A 89 -16.03 -22.72 0.87
CA ARG A 89 -15.92 -23.36 -0.44
C ARG A 89 -14.64 -24.20 -0.47
N ASN A 90 -14.70 -25.40 -1.05
CA ASN A 90 -13.56 -26.32 -1.16
C ASN A 90 -12.97 -26.34 -2.59
N PRO A 91 -12.21 -25.32 -3.00
CA PRO A 91 -11.73 -25.21 -4.38
C PRO A 91 -10.68 -26.28 -4.73
N LEU A 92 -9.98 -26.82 -3.73
CA LEU A 92 -8.93 -27.84 -3.92
C LEU A 92 -9.45 -29.28 -3.80
N GLN A 93 -10.76 -29.50 -3.64
CA GLN A 93 -11.35 -30.83 -3.43
C GLN A 93 -10.63 -31.61 -2.31
N LEU A 94 -10.30 -30.92 -1.22
CA LEU A 94 -9.52 -31.43 -0.11
C LEU A 94 -10.19 -32.66 0.52
N LYS A 95 -9.36 -33.59 1.00
CA LYS A 95 -9.82 -34.79 1.73
C LYS A 95 -10.37 -34.41 3.11
N GLU A 96 -11.26 -35.25 3.64
CA GLU A 96 -11.94 -35.04 4.92
C GLU A 96 -11.04 -34.63 6.11
N PRO A 97 -9.84 -35.21 6.30
CA PRO A 97 -8.97 -34.81 7.42
C PRO A 97 -8.43 -33.37 7.33
N ILE A 98 -8.30 -32.83 6.11
CA ILE A 98 -7.86 -31.45 5.88
C ILE A 98 -9.08 -30.52 6.02
N LEU A 99 -10.24 -30.94 5.51
CA LEU A 99 -11.50 -30.22 5.67
C LEU A 99 -11.88 -30.04 7.14
N SER A 100 -11.72 -31.07 7.96
CA SER A 100 -12.06 -30.97 9.39
C SER A 100 -11.18 -29.95 10.12
N ARG A 101 -9.88 -29.88 9.79
CA ARG A 101 -8.96 -28.84 10.28
C ARG A 101 -9.34 -27.44 9.80
N ILE A 102 -9.81 -27.30 8.57
CA ILE A 102 -10.31 -26.01 8.05
C ILE A 102 -11.57 -25.57 8.80
N HIS A 103 -12.51 -26.48 9.01
CA HIS A 103 -13.71 -26.21 9.78
C HIS A 103 -13.37 -25.79 11.20
N LEU A 104 -12.38 -26.44 11.83
CA LEU A 104 -11.88 -26.05 13.14
C LEU A 104 -11.36 -24.61 13.15
N ILE A 105 -10.54 -24.24 12.16
CA ILE A 105 -10.00 -22.88 12.01
C ILE A 105 -11.11 -21.84 11.78
N TYR A 106 -12.09 -22.17 10.93
CA TYR A 106 -13.21 -21.28 10.64
C TYR A 106 -14.10 -21.08 11.87
N SER A 107 -14.45 -22.16 12.56
CA SER A 107 -15.21 -22.12 13.81
C SER A 107 -14.45 -21.34 14.90
N ALA A 108 -13.13 -21.49 15.01
CA ALA A 108 -12.32 -20.73 15.96
C ALA A 108 -12.21 -19.25 15.60
N GLY A 109 -12.16 -18.91 14.30
CA GLY A 109 -12.26 -17.54 13.83
C GLY A 109 -13.61 -16.91 14.16
N TYR A 110 -14.71 -17.62 13.89
CA TYR A 110 -16.06 -17.18 14.25
C TYR A 110 -16.21 -16.98 15.76
N LEU A 111 -15.65 -17.89 16.57
CA LEU A 111 -15.61 -17.72 18.03
C LEU A 111 -14.88 -16.45 18.43
N LYS A 112 -13.71 -16.17 17.84
CA LYS A 112 -12.93 -14.95 18.09
C LYS A 112 -13.75 -13.69 17.77
N ASP A 113 -14.43 -13.65 16.63
CA ASP A 113 -15.19 -12.47 16.17
C ASP A 113 -16.44 -12.20 17.02
N MET A 114 -16.94 -13.20 17.75
CA MET A 114 -18.04 -13.02 18.70
C MET A 114 -17.61 -12.45 20.06
N LEU A 115 -16.33 -12.54 20.42
CA LEU A 115 -15.87 -12.09 21.73
C LEU A 115 -15.87 -10.57 21.79
N PRO A 116 -16.48 -9.96 22.84
CA PRO A 116 -16.45 -8.51 23.02
C PRO A 116 -15.01 -8.01 23.07
N LEU A 117 -14.69 -6.96 22.30
CA LEU A 117 -13.40 -6.31 22.33
C LEU A 117 -13.21 -5.65 23.71
N ASN A 118 -12.19 -6.08 24.46
CA ASN A 118 -11.77 -5.37 25.66
C ASN A 118 -10.97 -4.14 25.22
N PHE A 119 -11.58 -2.95 25.27
CA PHE A 119 -10.94 -1.68 24.93
C PHE A 119 -9.76 -1.29 25.86
N GLU A 120 -9.56 -2.02 26.96
CA GLU A 120 -8.46 -1.80 27.91
C GLU A 120 -7.18 -2.57 27.59
N GLU A 121 -7.21 -3.56 26.68
CA GLU A 121 -5.98 -4.21 26.21
C GLU A 121 -5.38 -3.39 25.06
N ASP A 122 -4.08 -3.09 25.13
CA ASP A 122 -3.33 -2.47 24.04
C ASP A 122 -3.71 -3.14 22.72
N VAL A 123 -4.28 -2.35 21.80
CA VAL A 123 -4.68 -2.73 20.43
C VAL A 123 -3.57 -3.46 19.65
N MET A 124 -2.34 -3.43 20.18
CA MET A 124 -1.11 -3.95 19.61
C MET A 124 -0.71 -5.36 20.09
N SER A 125 -1.37 -5.96 21.09
CA SER A 125 -1.03 -7.32 21.55
C SER A 125 -1.94 -8.38 20.91
N PRO A 126 -1.40 -9.33 20.12
CA PRO A 126 -2.22 -10.35 19.49
C PRO A 126 -2.79 -11.30 20.55
N SER A 127 -4.13 -11.45 20.58
CA SER A 127 -4.77 -12.38 21.50
C SER A 127 -4.21 -13.80 21.35
N ILE A 128 -4.15 -14.57 22.45
CA ILE A 128 -3.63 -15.94 22.45
C ILE A 128 -4.42 -16.83 21.47
N LEU A 129 -5.74 -16.63 21.39
CA LEU A 129 -6.58 -17.28 20.40
C LEU A 129 -6.18 -16.88 18.96
N GLY A 130 -5.84 -15.61 18.72
CA GLY A 130 -5.32 -15.13 17.45
C GLY A 130 -3.97 -15.76 17.06
N LEU A 131 -3.03 -15.86 18.00
CA LEU A 131 -1.74 -16.53 17.79
C LEU A 131 -1.92 -18.03 17.53
N TYR A 132 -2.82 -18.69 18.26
CA TYR A 132 -3.16 -20.09 18.06
C TYR A 132 -3.75 -20.31 16.65
N LEU A 133 -4.75 -19.52 16.26
CA LEU A 133 -5.35 -19.54 14.92
C LEU A 133 -4.31 -19.36 13.82
N LEU A 134 -3.40 -18.39 13.96
CA LEU A 134 -2.35 -18.13 13.00
C LEU A 134 -1.40 -19.33 12.83
N ARG A 135 -1.02 -19.98 13.94
CA ARG A 135 -0.18 -21.19 13.92
C ARG A 135 -0.88 -22.36 13.23
N PHE A 136 -2.17 -22.58 13.50
CA PHE A 136 -2.94 -23.65 12.84
C PHE A 136 -3.13 -23.39 11.35
N LYS A 137 -3.47 -22.15 10.97
CA LYS A 137 -3.55 -21.72 9.57
C LYS A 137 -2.22 -21.94 8.84
N PHE A 138 -1.12 -21.52 9.45
CA PHE A 138 0.21 -21.69 8.87
C PHE A 138 0.59 -23.15 8.69
N SER A 139 0.35 -24.01 9.69
CA SER A 139 0.61 -25.44 9.58
C SER A 139 -0.25 -26.11 8.51
N LEU A 140 -1.54 -25.81 8.47
CA LEU A 140 -2.45 -26.33 7.44
C LEU A 140 -1.99 -25.91 6.03
N MET A 141 -1.65 -24.64 5.85
CA MET A 141 -1.12 -24.11 4.59
C MET A 141 0.16 -24.82 4.18
N SER A 142 1.10 -25.01 5.11
CA SER A 142 2.32 -25.78 4.87
C SER A 142 2.02 -27.20 4.39
N ASP A 143 1.04 -27.87 5.01
CA ASP A 143 0.63 -29.22 4.62
C ASP A 143 0.00 -29.26 3.22
N ILE A 144 -0.84 -28.27 2.89
CA ILE A 144 -1.45 -28.14 1.55
C ILE A 144 -0.36 -27.92 0.48
N CYS A 145 0.59 -27.02 0.74
CA CYS A 145 1.68 -26.71 -0.19
C CYS A 145 2.67 -27.87 -0.34
N ALA A 146 2.89 -28.66 0.70
CA ALA A 146 3.78 -29.83 0.65
C ALA A 146 3.09 -31.08 0.07
N SER A 147 1.77 -31.07 -0.10
CA SER A 147 1.03 -32.23 -0.60
C SER A 147 1.12 -32.34 -2.12
N ASP A 148 1.73 -33.41 -2.60
CA ASP A 148 1.75 -33.75 -4.02
C ASP A 148 0.32 -34.00 -4.54
N GLY A 149 -0.05 -33.32 -5.62
CA GLY A 149 -1.32 -33.52 -6.33
C GLY A 149 -2.53 -32.74 -5.82
N LEU A 150 -2.36 -31.68 -5.02
CA LEU A 150 -3.45 -30.74 -4.69
C LEU A 150 -3.43 -29.49 -5.57
N LEU A 151 -2.34 -28.73 -5.55
CA LEU A 151 -2.28 -27.40 -6.17
C LEU A 151 -2.14 -27.46 -7.70
N GLU A 152 -1.19 -28.24 -8.20
CA GLU A 152 -0.92 -28.33 -9.65
C GLU A 152 -2.14 -28.83 -10.45
N PRO A 153 -2.88 -29.90 -10.03
CA PRO A 153 -4.10 -30.30 -10.73
C PRO A 153 -5.22 -29.26 -10.64
N ALA A 154 -5.31 -28.54 -9.52
CA ALA A 154 -6.32 -27.48 -9.36
C ALA A 154 -6.05 -26.30 -10.30
N PHE A 155 -4.79 -25.86 -10.42
CA PHE A 155 -4.42 -24.83 -11.38
C PHE A 155 -4.63 -25.31 -12.81
N SER A 156 -4.16 -26.52 -13.15
CA SER A 156 -4.31 -27.10 -14.49
C SER A 156 -5.77 -27.20 -14.91
N LYS A 157 -6.65 -27.65 -14.01
CA LYS A 157 -8.09 -27.76 -14.27
C LYS A 157 -8.73 -26.42 -14.65
N VAL A 158 -8.34 -25.33 -14.00
CA VAL A 158 -8.83 -23.99 -14.37
C VAL A 158 -8.24 -23.61 -15.73
N MET A 159 -6.93 -23.76 -15.90
CA MET A 159 -6.19 -23.35 -17.10
C MET A 159 -6.58 -24.12 -18.38
N GLU A 160 -7.07 -25.35 -18.28
CA GLU A 160 -7.51 -26.19 -19.40
C GLU A 160 -8.92 -25.86 -19.92
N SER A 161 -9.65 -24.94 -19.27
CA SER A 161 -10.99 -24.53 -19.70
C SER A 161 -10.96 -23.88 -21.10
N LYS A 162 -11.82 -24.36 -22.02
CA LYS A 162 -11.87 -23.84 -23.41
C LYS A 162 -12.35 -22.40 -23.50
N ASN A 163 -13.14 -21.94 -22.52
CA ASN A 163 -13.69 -20.59 -22.44
C ASN A 163 -13.38 -20.00 -21.06
N LEU A 164 -12.09 -19.81 -20.77
CA LEU A 164 -11.60 -19.20 -19.53
C LEU A 164 -12.30 -17.85 -19.26
N ARG A 165 -12.99 -17.76 -18.12
CA ARG A 165 -13.56 -16.51 -17.59
C ARG A 165 -12.96 -16.20 -16.23
N LEU A 166 -13.03 -14.94 -15.80
CA LEU A 166 -12.52 -14.56 -14.48
C LEU A 166 -13.16 -15.38 -13.35
N SER A 167 -14.45 -15.70 -13.48
CA SER A 167 -15.20 -16.51 -12.51
C SER A 167 -14.56 -17.86 -12.20
N ASP A 168 -13.84 -18.44 -13.16
CA ASP A 168 -13.19 -19.74 -12.99
C ASP A 168 -11.96 -19.67 -12.05
N PHE A 169 -11.40 -18.46 -11.86
CA PHE A 169 -10.22 -18.23 -11.02
C PHE A 169 -10.55 -17.82 -9.59
N LEU A 170 -11.72 -17.20 -9.35
CA LEU A 170 -12.01 -16.46 -8.12
C LEU A 170 -11.84 -17.29 -6.84
N ASP A 171 -12.36 -18.52 -6.81
CA ASP A 171 -12.30 -19.34 -5.60
C ASP A 171 -10.86 -19.74 -5.24
N LEU A 172 -10.03 -20.09 -6.23
CA LEU A 172 -8.61 -20.41 -6.02
C LEU A 172 -7.78 -19.17 -5.72
N LEU A 173 -8.07 -18.05 -6.39
CA LEU A 173 -7.40 -16.78 -6.15
C LEU A 173 -7.66 -16.25 -4.73
N GLY A 174 -8.89 -16.39 -4.24
CA GLY A 174 -9.25 -16.07 -2.86
C GLY A 174 -8.45 -16.92 -1.85
N LEU A 175 -8.34 -18.23 -2.09
CA LEU A 175 -7.52 -19.12 -1.27
C LEU A 175 -6.05 -18.69 -1.26
N LEU A 176 -5.47 -18.38 -2.42
CA LEU A 176 -4.08 -17.94 -2.54
C LEU A 176 -3.83 -16.61 -1.83
N ASN A 177 -4.77 -15.66 -1.92
CA ASN A 177 -4.68 -14.40 -1.21
C ASN A 177 -4.71 -14.60 0.31
N ASP A 178 -5.58 -15.49 0.82
CA ASP A 178 -5.64 -15.81 2.25
C ASP A 178 -4.36 -16.50 2.74
N MET A 179 -3.77 -17.37 1.91
CA MET A 179 -2.45 -17.95 2.18
C MET A 179 -1.37 -16.87 2.23
N GLY A 180 -1.33 -15.95 1.26
CA GLY A 180 -0.40 -14.82 1.22
C GLY A 180 -0.52 -13.91 2.45
N LYS A 181 -1.74 -13.54 2.82
CA LYS A 181 -2.03 -12.76 4.05
C LYS A 181 -1.56 -13.50 5.31
N THR A 182 -1.76 -14.81 5.37
CA THR A 182 -1.29 -15.65 6.49
C THR A 182 0.23 -15.64 6.59
N ILE A 183 0.94 -15.75 5.46
CA ILE A 183 2.41 -15.69 5.42
C ILE A 183 2.90 -14.32 5.88
N LYS A 184 2.33 -13.25 5.30
CA LYS A 184 2.69 -11.85 5.59
C LYS A 184 2.50 -11.51 7.08
N ASN A 185 1.35 -11.88 7.64
CA ASN A 185 0.99 -11.53 9.02
C ASN A 185 1.59 -12.47 10.07
N SER A 186 2.21 -13.58 9.65
CA SER A 186 2.79 -14.53 10.59
C SER A 186 4.14 -14.05 11.15
N VAL A 187 4.34 -14.27 12.46
CA VAL A 187 5.58 -13.97 13.18
C VAL A 187 6.67 -15.03 12.93
N PHE A 188 6.42 -16.00 12.05
CA PHE A 188 7.37 -17.07 11.76
C PHE A 188 8.62 -16.54 11.02
N PRO A 189 9.81 -17.14 11.23
CA PRO A 189 11.02 -16.76 10.51
C PRO A 189 10.91 -17.00 9.00
N ALA A 190 11.63 -16.20 8.20
CA ALA A 190 11.65 -16.32 6.74
C ALA A 190 11.97 -17.75 6.24
N ALA A 191 12.93 -18.43 6.88
CA ALA A 191 13.32 -19.80 6.56
C ALA A 191 12.18 -20.83 6.62
N THR A 192 11.10 -20.54 7.39
CA THR A 192 9.91 -21.41 7.43
C THR A 192 8.84 -21.01 6.40
N LYS A 193 8.87 -19.78 5.91
CA LYS A 193 7.94 -19.23 4.92
C LYS A 193 8.39 -19.55 3.49
N GLU A 194 9.69 -19.46 3.22
CA GLU A 194 10.28 -19.68 1.90
C GLU A 194 9.92 -21.03 1.26
N PRO A 195 9.96 -22.18 1.96
CA PRO A 195 9.62 -23.47 1.35
C PRO A 195 8.16 -23.54 0.89
N ILE A 196 7.25 -22.88 1.62
CA ILE A 196 5.82 -22.83 1.27
C ILE A 196 5.64 -22.11 -0.06
N LEU A 197 6.28 -20.94 -0.20
CA LEU A 197 6.24 -20.15 -1.43
C LEU A 197 6.95 -20.87 -2.59
N GLN A 198 8.08 -21.51 -2.35
CA GLN A 198 8.77 -22.32 -3.37
C GLN A 198 7.87 -23.45 -3.90
N ASN A 199 7.16 -24.16 -3.02
CA ASN A 199 6.25 -25.22 -3.45
C ASN A 199 5.05 -24.67 -4.23
N LEU A 200 4.51 -23.51 -3.85
CA LEU A 200 3.46 -22.81 -4.62
C LEU A 200 3.95 -22.43 -6.02
N ILE A 201 5.14 -21.84 -6.12
CA ILE A 201 5.74 -21.45 -7.40
C ILE A 201 5.97 -22.68 -8.28
N ARG A 202 6.54 -23.76 -7.71
CA ARG A 202 6.73 -25.04 -8.42
C ARG A 202 5.43 -25.65 -8.93
N ALA A 203 4.32 -25.48 -8.20
CA ALA A 203 3.01 -25.95 -8.62
C ALA A 203 2.40 -25.13 -9.78
N GLY A 204 2.99 -24.00 -10.16
CA GLY A 204 2.54 -23.16 -11.28
C GLY A 204 1.86 -21.84 -10.87
N LEU A 205 2.14 -21.33 -9.66
CA LEU A 205 1.50 -20.10 -9.14
C LEU A 205 1.59 -18.92 -10.11
N PHE A 206 2.79 -18.59 -10.63
CA PHE A 206 2.94 -17.41 -11.48
C PHE A 206 2.19 -17.53 -12.80
N SER A 207 2.16 -18.71 -13.41
CA SER A 207 1.37 -18.95 -14.63
C SER A 207 -0.13 -18.80 -14.36
N PHE A 208 -0.61 -19.27 -13.21
CA PHE A 208 -1.99 -19.09 -12.78
C PHE A 208 -2.34 -17.62 -12.56
N ILE A 209 -1.51 -16.88 -11.79
CA ILE A 209 -1.74 -15.47 -11.50
C ILE A 209 -1.66 -14.61 -12.77
N ASN A 210 -0.69 -14.89 -13.65
CA ASN A 210 -0.57 -14.21 -14.94
C ASN A 210 -1.89 -14.30 -15.73
N ARG A 211 -2.43 -15.51 -15.85
CA ARG A 211 -3.67 -15.73 -16.62
C ARG A 211 -4.89 -15.13 -15.94
N ALA A 212 -4.99 -15.23 -14.62
CA ALA A 212 -6.06 -14.58 -13.85
C ALA A 212 -6.04 -13.05 -14.06
N LEU A 213 -4.86 -12.44 -14.00
CA LEU A 213 -4.69 -11.00 -14.22
C LEU A 213 -5.00 -10.60 -15.68
N GLU A 214 -4.61 -11.41 -16.66
CA GLU A 214 -4.96 -11.18 -18.07
C GLU A 214 -6.49 -11.19 -18.27
N CYS A 215 -7.19 -12.21 -17.76
CA CYS A 215 -8.65 -12.28 -17.82
C CYS A 215 -9.32 -11.12 -17.08
N ALA A 216 -8.83 -10.75 -15.89
CA ALA A 216 -9.37 -9.63 -15.13
C ALA A 216 -9.23 -8.31 -15.89
N LEU A 217 -8.07 -8.05 -16.51
CA LEU A 217 -7.85 -6.83 -17.29
C LEU A 217 -8.67 -6.80 -18.59
N GLU A 218 -8.90 -7.96 -19.23
CA GLU A 218 -9.79 -8.06 -20.39
C GLU A 218 -11.24 -7.76 -20.02
N GLU A 219 -11.76 -8.33 -18.92
CA GLU A 219 -13.09 -8.03 -18.42
C GLU A 219 -13.19 -6.56 -17.99
N TYR A 220 -12.17 -6.00 -17.32
CA TYR A 220 -12.15 -4.61 -16.90
C TYR A 220 -12.31 -3.62 -18.06
N ARG A 221 -11.70 -3.92 -19.21
CA ARG A 221 -11.81 -3.08 -20.43
C ARG A 221 -13.23 -3.03 -20.98
N ASN A 222 -14.01 -4.09 -20.78
CA ASN A 222 -15.38 -4.19 -21.25
C ASN A 222 -16.38 -3.53 -20.29
N LEU A 223 -15.95 -3.12 -19.09
CA LEU A 223 -16.81 -2.45 -18.12
C LEU A 223 -17.15 -1.03 -18.56
N SER A 224 -18.44 -0.70 -18.48
CA SER A 224 -18.95 0.65 -18.75
C SER A 224 -18.36 1.69 -17.79
N ASN A 225 -18.14 2.91 -18.27
CA ASN A 225 -17.65 4.06 -17.48
C ASN A 225 -18.78 4.65 -16.60
N SER A 226 -19.35 3.84 -15.71
CA SER A 226 -20.35 4.30 -14.74
C SER A 226 -19.66 4.88 -13.50
N ASN A 227 -20.24 5.94 -12.93
CA ASN A 227 -19.75 6.55 -11.69
C ASN A 227 -20.04 5.71 -10.42
N LYS A 228 -20.86 4.66 -10.52
CA LYS A 228 -21.06 3.69 -9.45
C LYS A 228 -20.48 2.34 -9.86
N PRO A 229 -19.57 1.75 -9.05
CA PRO A 229 -19.04 0.43 -9.35
C PRO A 229 -20.17 -0.58 -9.31
N SER A 230 -20.40 -1.28 -10.42
CA SER A 230 -21.25 -2.45 -10.43
C SER A 230 -20.63 -3.54 -9.55
N GLU A 231 -21.44 -4.51 -9.11
CA GLU A 231 -20.92 -5.71 -8.43
C GLU A 231 -19.89 -6.45 -9.31
N GLU A 232 -20.08 -6.41 -10.63
CA GLU A 232 -19.10 -6.93 -11.60
C GLU A 232 -17.78 -6.14 -11.54
N GLN A 233 -17.81 -4.81 -11.47
CA GLN A 233 -16.60 -4.01 -11.34
C GLN A 233 -15.85 -4.31 -10.04
N LYS A 234 -16.55 -4.42 -8.91
CA LYS A 234 -15.94 -4.78 -7.62
C LYS A 234 -15.27 -6.15 -7.70
N CYS A 235 -15.94 -7.13 -8.29
CA CYS A 235 -15.39 -8.48 -8.47
C CYS A 235 -14.08 -8.47 -9.28
N VAL A 236 -14.03 -7.69 -10.38
CA VAL A 236 -12.80 -7.55 -11.18
C VAL A 236 -11.71 -6.78 -10.45
N ASP A 237 -12.07 -5.68 -9.76
CA ASP A 237 -11.15 -4.89 -8.94
C ASP A 237 -10.50 -5.77 -7.85
N ASP A 238 -11.31 -6.57 -7.14
CA ASP A 238 -10.86 -7.51 -6.10
C ASP A 238 -9.92 -8.57 -6.69
N ALA A 239 -10.22 -9.11 -7.87
CA ALA A 239 -9.36 -10.09 -8.52
C ALA A 239 -7.99 -9.53 -8.91
N ILE A 240 -7.93 -8.31 -9.47
CA ILE A 240 -6.66 -7.64 -9.80
C ILE A 240 -5.86 -7.41 -8.52
N GLN A 241 -6.53 -6.95 -7.46
CA GLN A 241 -5.90 -6.71 -6.18
C GLN A 241 -5.33 -8.00 -5.56
N MET A 242 -6.10 -9.09 -5.56
CA MET A 242 -5.64 -10.39 -5.06
C MET A 242 -4.41 -10.90 -5.83
N CYS A 243 -4.37 -10.71 -7.16
CA CYS A 243 -3.19 -11.04 -7.96
C CYS A 243 -1.97 -10.23 -7.52
N CYS A 244 -2.14 -8.91 -7.30
CA CYS A 244 -1.06 -8.04 -6.84
C CYS A 244 -0.57 -8.43 -5.44
N ASP A 245 -1.49 -8.69 -4.50
CA ASP A 245 -1.17 -9.03 -3.11
C ASP A 245 -0.41 -10.36 -3.01
N VAL A 246 -0.80 -11.36 -3.81
CA VAL A 246 -0.12 -12.67 -3.87
C VAL A 246 1.30 -12.53 -4.43
N VAL A 247 1.47 -11.83 -5.57
CA VAL A 247 2.81 -11.61 -6.15
C VAL A 247 3.68 -10.78 -5.22
N ASN A 248 3.11 -9.74 -4.60
CA ASN A 248 3.80 -8.91 -3.62
C ASN A 248 4.29 -9.74 -2.43
N CYS A 249 3.45 -10.63 -1.89
CA CYS A 249 3.85 -11.54 -0.82
C CYS A 249 5.01 -12.46 -1.25
N CYS A 250 4.97 -12.99 -2.47
CA CYS A 250 6.05 -13.84 -3.01
C CYS A 250 7.36 -13.06 -3.11
N VAL A 251 7.36 -11.88 -3.72
CA VAL A 251 8.58 -11.10 -3.97
C VAL A 251 9.18 -10.53 -2.68
N THR A 252 8.34 -10.12 -1.72
CA THR A 252 8.80 -9.59 -0.43
C THR A 252 9.36 -10.66 0.50
N THR A 253 8.79 -11.87 0.47
CA THR A 253 9.16 -12.97 1.39
C THR A 253 10.18 -13.92 0.78
N LEU A 254 10.19 -14.08 -0.54
CA LEU A 254 11.10 -14.93 -1.32
C LEU A 254 11.65 -14.13 -2.52
N PRO A 255 12.68 -13.26 -2.34
CA PRO A 255 13.17 -12.39 -3.41
C PRO A 255 13.69 -13.12 -4.65
N SER A 256 14.10 -14.39 -4.52
CA SER A 256 14.49 -15.23 -5.66
C SER A 256 13.36 -15.43 -6.67
N SER A 257 12.09 -15.27 -6.26
CA SER A 257 10.92 -15.34 -7.15
C SER A 257 10.89 -14.25 -8.23
N ARG A 258 11.69 -13.19 -8.09
CA ARG A 258 11.91 -12.20 -9.15
C ARG A 258 12.47 -12.83 -10.43
N GLN A 259 13.24 -13.92 -10.31
CA GLN A 259 13.78 -14.64 -11.44
C GLN A 259 12.66 -15.25 -12.30
N ASP A 260 11.61 -15.80 -11.69
CA ASP A 260 10.47 -16.36 -12.41
C ASP A 260 9.74 -15.30 -13.24
N LEU A 261 9.57 -14.09 -12.68
CA LEU A 261 8.98 -12.94 -13.40
C LEU A 261 9.85 -12.49 -14.58
N LEU A 262 11.17 -12.52 -14.43
CA LEU A 262 12.12 -12.18 -15.48
C LEU A 262 12.12 -13.23 -16.59
N GLU A 263 12.09 -14.51 -16.25
CA GLU A 263 11.97 -15.60 -17.22
C GLU A 263 10.67 -15.47 -18.01
N GLU A 264 9.55 -15.22 -17.35
CA GLU A 264 8.28 -14.94 -18.02
C GLU A 264 8.39 -13.76 -19.01
N SER A 265 9.04 -12.67 -18.58
CA SER A 265 9.26 -11.48 -19.40
C SER A 265 10.12 -11.75 -20.65
N ALA A 266 11.06 -12.69 -20.57
CA ALA A 266 11.90 -13.10 -21.69
C ALA A 266 11.14 -13.99 -22.69
N HIS A 267 10.26 -14.89 -22.20
CA HIS A 267 9.52 -15.83 -23.05
C HIS A 267 8.32 -15.17 -23.74
N SER A 268 7.57 -14.32 -23.03
CA SER A 268 6.35 -13.68 -23.57
C SER A 268 6.24 -12.22 -23.10
N PRO A 269 7.06 -11.29 -23.63
CA PRO A 269 7.07 -9.89 -23.22
C PRO A 269 5.69 -9.19 -23.21
N PRO A 270 4.79 -9.35 -24.21
CA PRO A 270 3.53 -8.62 -24.21
C PRO A 270 2.51 -9.12 -23.18
N ARG A 271 2.64 -10.37 -22.74
CA ARG A 271 1.72 -11.02 -21.80
C ARG A 271 2.33 -11.29 -20.44
N CYS A 272 3.59 -10.93 -20.20
CA CYS A 272 4.22 -11.19 -18.91
C CYS A 272 3.57 -10.38 -17.78
N THR A 273 3.61 -10.91 -16.56
CA THR A 273 3.00 -10.31 -15.38
C THR A 273 3.47 -8.86 -15.14
N LEU A 274 4.76 -8.57 -15.35
CA LEU A 274 5.31 -7.22 -15.23
C LEU A 274 4.66 -6.22 -16.21
N ASN A 275 4.44 -6.63 -17.45
CA ASN A 275 3.76 -5.78 -18.44
C ASN A 275 2.25 -5.68 -18.17
N LEU A 276 1.63 -6.72 -17.62
CA LEU A 276 0.24 -6.66 -17.17
C LEU A 276 0.05 -5.65 -16.02
N PHE A 277 1.01 -5.52 -15.10
CA PHE A 277 0.98 -4.45 -14.09
C PHE A 277 1.05 -3.06 -14.71
N MET A 278 1.88 -2.84 -15.74
CA MET A 278 1.91 -1.56 -16.47
C MET A 278 0.55 -1.26 -17.12
N LYS A 279 -0.08 -2.27 -17.73
CA LYS A 279 -1.43 -2.16 -18.30
C LYS A 279 -2.48 -1.89 -17.21
N ALA A 280 -2.36 -2.49 -16.04
CA ALA A 280 -3.28 -2.29 -14.92
C ALA A 280 -3.27 -0.82 -14.45
N ILE A 281 -2.09 -0.20 -14.26
CA ILE A 281 -1.97 1.23 -13.89
C ILE A 281 -2.66 2.16 -14.88
N ILE A 282 -2.59 1.84 -16.18
CA ILE A 282 -3.19 2.65 -17.25
C ILE A 282 -4.72 2.51 -17.29
N LEU A 283 -5.24 1.33 -16.94
CA LEU A 283 -6.65 0.97 -17.15
C LEU A 283 -7.51 1.18 -15.90
N VAL A 284 -7.00 0.81 -14.73
CA VAL A 284 -7.76 0.73 -13.49
C VAL A 284 -8.15 2.11 -13.00
N ARG A 285 -9.43 2.24 -12.60
CA ARG A 285 -10.02 3.49 -12.13
C ARG A 285 -10.11 3.55 -10.61
N SER A 286 -9.99 2.40 -9.94
CA SER A 286 -10.03 2.29 -8.49
C SER A 286 -8.69 2.71 -7.87
N ASN A 287 -8.77 3.63 -6.90
CA ASN A 287 -7.61 4.10 -6.13
C ASN A 287 -6.92 2.93 -5.39
N PHE A 288 -7.72 2.07 -4.77
CA PHE A 288 -7.20 0.96 -3.97
C PHE A 288 -6.44 -0.06 -4.81
N VAL A 289 -7.01 -0.46 -5.94
CA VAL A 289 -6.35 -1.40 -6.86
C VAL A 289 -5.10 -0.79 -7.48
N SER A 290 -5.14 0.49 -7.87
CA SER A 290 -3.95 1.20 -8.39
C SER A 290 -2.81 1.25 -7.37
N ARG A 291 -3.14 1.40 -6.08
CA ARG A 291 -2.17 1.32 -4.99
C ARG A 291 -1.56 -0.07 -4.85
N SER A 292 -2.37 -1.14 -4.89
CA SER A 292 -1.84 -2.52 -4.85
C SER A 292 -0.90 -2.83 -6.02
N VAL A 293 -1.21 -2.31 -7.22
CA VAL A 293 -0.33 -2.44 -8.38
C VAL A 293 0.97 -1.67 -8.18
N LEU A 294 0.92 -0.46 -7.61
CA LEU A 294 2.12 0.30 -7.27
C LEU A 294 2.99 -0.43 -6.22
N ASP A 295 2.37 -0.96 -5.16
CA ASP A 295 3.05 -1.65 -4.07
C ASP A 295 3.77 -2.93 -4.55
N VAL A 296 3.17 -3.70 -5.46
CA VAL A 296 3.82 -4.88 -6.04
C VAL A 296 4.98 -4.50 -6.96
N VAL A 297 4.83 -3.46 -7.80
CA VAL A 297 5.93 -3.01 -8.67
C VAL A 297 7.07 -2.45 -7.82
N PHE A 298 6.76 -1.63 -6.80
CA PHE A 298 7.75 -1.13 -5.86
C PHE A 298 8.55 -2.27 -5.23
N SER A 299 7.88 -3.33 -4.75
CA SER A 299 8.54 -4.48 -4.13
C SER A 299 9.35 -5.32 -5.12
N CYS A 300 9.00 -5.29 -6.42
CA CYS A 300 9.79 -5.91 -7.48
C CYS A 300 11.10 -5.16 -7.75
N VAL A 301 11.08 -3.82 -7.73
CA VAL A 301 12.21 -2.98 -8.14
C VAL A 301 13.08 -2.49 -6.98
N THR A 302 12.60 -2.60 -5.74
CA THR A 302 13.36 -2.24 -4.55
C THR A 302 13.93 -3.48 -3.84
N PRO A 303 15.21 -3.46 -3.42
CA PRO A 303 15.76 -4.54 -2.61
C PRO A 303 15.08 -4.57 -1.23
N SER A 304 14.79 -5.76 -0.71
CA SER A 304 14.13 -5.92 0.59
C SER A 304 15.06 -5.45 1.72
N PRO A 305 14.65 -4.51 2.60
CA PRO A 305 15.49 -4.02 3.69
C PRO A 305 15.74 -5.08 4.79
N PHE A 306 15.00 -6.19 4.78
CA PHE A 306 15.00 -7.19 5.86
C PHE A 306 16.03 -8.32 5.70
N GLN A 307 16.78 -8.38 4.59
CA GLN A 307 17.76 -9.45 4.36
C GLN A 307 19.18 -8.89 4.25
N MET A 308 19.73 -8.52 5.42
CA MET A 308 21.07 -7.92 5.53
C MET A 308 22.26 -8.84 5.15
N SER A 309 22.03 -10.10 4.72
CA SER A 309 23.11 -11.09 4.53
C SER A 309 23.26 -11.70 3.12
N LEU A 310 22.39 -11.38 2.15
CA LEU A 310 22.44 -11.90 0.76
C LEU A 310 22.51 -10.80 -0.33
N TYR A 311 23.04 -9.64 0.05
CA TYR A 311 22.95 -8.36 -0.68
C TYR A 311 23.32 -8.35 -2.17
N PHE A 312 24.22 -9.20 -2.66
CA PHE A 312 24.74 -9.04 -4.03
C PHE A 312 23.90 -9.72 -5.12
N GLN A 313 23.32 -10.90 -4.86
CA GLN A 313 22.53 -11.60 -5.87
C GLN A 313 21.12 -11.01 -5.99
N GLU A 314 20.52 -10.56 -4.89
CA GLU A 314 19.15 -10.04 -4.88
C GLU A 314 19.01 -8.64 -5.52
N GLN A 315 20.05 -7.80 -5.39
CA GLN A 315 20.11 -6.49 -6.05
C GLN A 315 20.14 -6.64 -7.58
N SER A 316 20.89 -7.61 -8.11
CA SER A 316 20.99 -7.83 -9.56
C SER A 316 19.63 -8.11 -10.22
N LYS A 317 18.72 -8.81 -9.52
CA LYS A 317 17.41 -9.18 -10.07
C LYS A 317 16.40 -8.03 -10.05
N SER A 318 16.40 -7.20 -9.01
CA SER A 318 15.61 -5.96 -9.04
C SER A 318 16.05 -5.04 -10.18
N GLU A 319 17.35 -4.98 -10.45
CA GLU A 319 17.90 -4.16 -11.53
C GLU A 319 17.55 -4.70 -12.92
N ASP A 320 17.58 -6.03 -13.10
CA ASP A 320 17.13 -6.68 -14.33
C ASP A 320 15.64 -6.37 -14.62
N ILE A 321 14.80 -6.29 -13.58
CA ILE A 321 13.39 -5.89 -13.72
C ILE A 321 13.29 -4.43 -14.16
N VAL A 322 14.06 -3.51 -13.55
CA VAL A 322 14.10 -2.11 -13.98
C VAL A 322 14.59 -2.00 -15.43
N TYR A 323 15.60 -2.77 -15.81
CA TYR A 323 16.08 -2.86 -17.19
C TYR A 323 14.96 -3.30 -18.14
N PHE A 324 14.22 -4.36 -17.81
CA PHE A 324 13.09 -4.80 -18.64
C PHE A 324 12.00 -3.72 -18.76
N LEU A 325 11.64 -3.05 -17.65
CA LEU A 325 10.60 -2.03 -17.68
C LEU A 325 11.00 -0.79 -18.50
N VAL A 326 12.29 -0.42 -18.50
CA VAL A 326 12.79 0.77 -19.22
C VAL A 326 13.19 0.46 -20.66
N ASN A 327 13.94 -0.62 -20.88
CA ASN A 327 14.55 -0.99 -22.18
C ASN A 327 13.94 -2.23 -22.84
N GLY A 328 13.10 -2.99 -22.13
CA GLY A 328 12.43 -4.15 -22.69
C GLY A 328 11.59 -3.76 -23.91
N ARG A 329 11.36 -4.72 -24.81
CA ARG A 329 10.59 -4.49 -26.04
C ARG A 329 9.29 -5.27 -25.99
N VAL A 330 8.21 -4.53 -25.80
CA VAL A 330 6.83 -5.00 -25.95
C VAL A 330 6.23 -4.27 -27.15
N GLU A 331 5.90 -5.01 -28.22
CA GLU A 331 5.35 -4.44 -29.45
C GLU A 331 6.22 -3.30 -30.04
N GLY A 332 7.53 -3.42 -29.87
CA GLY A 332 8.52 -2.45 -30.37
C GLY A 332 8.76 -1.23 -29.49
N LYS A 333 8.10 -1.11 -28.33
CA LYS A 333 8.31 -0.02 -27.35
C LYS A 333 8.61 -0.56 -25.96
N SER A 334 9.12 0.32 -25.10
CA SER A 334 9.28 0.07 -23.66
C SER A 334 7.93 -0.15 -22.97
N PRO A 335 7.79 -1.12 -22.05
CA PRO A 335 6.60 -1.27 -21.22
C PRO A 335 6.21 0.04 -20.51
N LEU A 336 7.21 0.77 -20.01
CA LEU A 336 7.00 2.01 -19.28
C LEU A 336 6.57 3.17 -20.18
N PHE A 337 6.87 3.12 -21.48
CA PHE A 337 6.47 4.17 -22.43
C PHE A 337 4.96 4.31 -22.51
N ALA A 338 4.21 3.20 -22.47
CA ALA A 338 2.75 3.24 -22.51
C ALA A 338 2.16 3.98 -21.28
N VAL A 339 2.79 3.81 -20.11
CA VAL A 339 2.39 4.51 -18.88
C VAL A 339 2.68 6.00 -19.02
N ALA A 340 3.91 6.36 -19.39
CA ALA A 340 4.31 7.76 -19.53
C ALA A 340 3.49 8.51 -20.59
N ALA A 341 3.20 7.87 -21.73
CA ALA A 341 2.34 8.43 -22.76
C ALA A 341 0.90 8.62 -22.27
N THR A 342 0.32 7.63 -21.58
CA THR A 342 -1.04 7.75 -21.03
C THR A 342 -1.13 8.89 -20.01
N VAL A 343 -0.14 8.98 -19.10
CA VAL A 343 -0.03 10.05 -18.11
C VAL A 343 0.04 11.41 -18.81
N ALA A 344 0.90 11.56 -19.82
CA ALA A 344 1.05 12.80 -20.57
C ALA A 344 -0.24 13.21 -21.30
N GLU A 345 -0.98 12.26 -21.86
CA GLU A 345 -2.28 12.51 -22.50
C GLU A 345 -3.36 12.91 -21.47
N LEU A 346 -3.42 12.27 -20.30
CA LEU A 346 -4.36 12.65 -19.24
C LEU A 346 -4.10 14.08 -18.74
N MET A 347 -2.84 14.54 -18.70
CA MET A 347 -2.50 15.93 -18.34
C MET A 347 -2.94 16.96 -19.38
N LYS A 348 -3.18 16.56 -20.64
CA LYS A 348 -3.66 17.47 -21.69
C LYS A 348 -5.15 17.74 -21.58
N VAL A 349 -5.93 16.82 -20.99
CA VAL A 349 -7.39 16.95 -20.84
C VAL A 349 -7.81 18.29 -20.21
N PRO A 350 -7.25 18.75 -19.06
CA PRO A 350 -7.66 20.02 -18.48
C PRO A 350 -7.30 21.25 -19.32
N MET A 351 -6.34 21.10 -20.23
CA MET A 351 -5.81 22.14 -21.12
C MET A 351 -6.60 22.25 -22.41
N GLU A 352 -6.86 21.13 -23.06
CA GLU A 352 -7.49 21.10 -24.38
C GLU A 352 -9.02 21.16 -24.26
N GLU A 353 -9.58 20.41 -23.31
CA GLU A 353 -11.03 20.30 -23.13
C GLU A 353 -11.57 21.31 -22.12
N SER A 354 -10.69 22.05 -21.44
CA SER A 354 -11.04 23.03 -20.39
C SER A 354 -11.93 22.46 -19.27
N ARG A 355 -12.00 21.14 -19.09
CA ARG A 355 -12.76 20.47 -18.03
C ARG A 355 -11.87 19.95 -16.92
N ASP A 356 -12.45 19.69 -15.77
CA ASP A 356 -11.73 19.03 -14.68
C ASP A 356 -11.55 17.54 -15.00
N LEU A 357 -10.49 16.97 -14.42
CA LEU A 357 -10.28 15.52 -14.45
C LEU A 357 -11.40 14.85 -13.67
N LEU A 358 -11.91 13.76 -14.22
CA LEU A 358 -12.75 12.84 -13.46
C LEU A 358 -11.90 12.22 -12.34
N PRO A 359 -12.47 11.87 -11.18
CA PRO A 359 -11.71 11.22 -10.11
C PRO A 359 -10.95 9.97 -10.57
N SER A 360 -11.52 9.20 -11.50
CA SER A 360 -10.89 8.03 -12.10
C SER A 360 -9.75 8.35 -13.09
N GLU A 361 -9.74 9.53 -13.70
CA GLU A 361 -8.64 10.04 -14.52
C GLU A 361 -7.50 10.54 -13.62
N GLU A 362 -7.84 11.27 -12.56
CA GLU A 362 -6.88 11.75 -11.57
C GLU A 362 -6.16 10.60 -10.86
N VAL A 363 -6.88 9.55 -10.44
CA VAL A 363 -6.27 8.35 -9.84
C VAL A 363 -5.20 7.76 -10.76
N ARG A 364 -5.51 7.57 -12.04
CA ARG A 364 -4.58 7.00 -13.03
C ARG A 364 -3.39 7.91 -13.27
N LEU A 365 -3.65 9.22 -13.36
CA LEU A 365 -2.62 10.23 -13.53
C LEU A 365 -1.62 10.22 -12.36
N VAL A 366 -2.12 10.30 -11.13
CA VAL A 366 -1.30 10.33 -9.90
C VAL A 366 -0.53 9.03 -9.72
N HIS A 367 -1.16 7.86 -9.88
CA HIS A 367 -0.46 6.57 -9.70
C HIS A 367 0.53 6.28 -10.83
N GLY A 368 0.26 6.70 -12.06
CA GLY A 368 1.21 6.64 -13.16
C GLY A 368 2.45 7.50 -12.91
N LEU A 369 2.29 8.70 -12.35
CA LEU A 369 3.41 9.56 -11.96
C LEU A 369 4.22 8.97 -10.79
N LYS A 370 3.54 8.45 -9.76
CA LYS A 370 4.21 7.76 -8.64
C LYS A 370 4.99 6.53 -9.10
N LEU A 371 4.47 5.78 -10.08
CA LEU A 371 5.19 4.65 -10.67
C LEU A 371 6.50 5.10 -11.34
N LEU A 372 6.45 6.19 -12.12
CA LEU A 372 7.63 6.78 -12.75
C LEU A 372 8.63 7.28 -11.71
N GLU A 373 8.14 7.86 -10.61
CA GLU A 373 8.97 8.33 -9.49
C GLU A 373 9.71 7.15 -8.83
N VAL A 374 8.99 6.09 -8.48
CA VAL A 374 9.55 4.85 -7.90
C VAL A 374 10.62 4.25 -8.81
N LEU A 375 10.35 4.20 -10.11
CA LEU A 375 11.32 3.68 -11.07
C LEU A 375 12.54 4.60 -11.19
N CYS A 376 12.35 5.92 -11.21
CA CYS A 376 13.44 6.90 -11.23
C CYS A 376 14.40 6.71 -10.05
N GLU A 377 13.88 6.39 -8.87
CA GLU A 377 14.68 6.07 -7.69
C GLU A 377 15.51 4.80 -7.87
N ALA A 378 14.90 3.74 -8.40
CA ALA A 378 15.52 2.45 -8.64
C ALA A 378 16.49 2.41 -9.85
N LEU A 379 16.56 3.47 -10.66
CA LEU A 379 17.43 3.52 -11.86
C LEU A 379 18.92 3.41 -11.51
N LYS A 380 19.65 2.65 -12.33
CA LYS A 380 21.12 2.73 -12.42
C LYS A 380 21.55 3.74 -13.48
N GLU A 381 22.79 4.24 -13.36
CA GLU A 381 23.36 5.24 -14.27
C GLU A 381 23.33 4.81 -15.75
N ASN A 382 23.53 3.52 -16.03
CA ASN A 382 23.49 2.97 -17.40
C ASN A 382 22.09 3.00 -18.04
N LEU A 383 21.02 3.08 -17.24
CA LEU A 383 19.64 3.16 -17.70
C LEU A 383 19.10 4.59 -17.77
N THR A 384 19.83 5.55 -17.20
CA THR A 384 19.39 6.94 -17.11
C THR A 384 19.11 7.55 -18.49
N ASN A 385 19.98 7.31 -19.49
CA ASN A 385 19.74 7.85 -20.83
C ASN A 385 18.45 7.33 -21.46
N SER A 386 18.17 6.03 -21.34
CA SER A 386 16.95 5.42 -21.86
C SER A 386 15.69 5.95 -21.17
N PHE A 387 15.76 6.15 -19.85
CA PHE A 387 14.66 6.73 -19.10
C PHE A 387 14.41 8.20 -19.52
N VAL A 388 15.47 8.99 -19.66
CA VAL A 388 15.39 10.37 -20.16
C VAL A 388 14.80 10.44 -21.57
N GLU A 389 15.22 9.54 -22.46
CA GLU A 389 14.66 9.41 -23.81
C GLU A 389 13.17 9.07 -23.74
N LEU A 390 12.76 8.16 -22.87
CA LEU A 390 11.36 7.80 -22.64
C LEU A 390 10.53 9.01 -22.20
N LEU A 391 10.99 9.79 -21.21
CA LEU A 391 10.30 11.01 -20.74
C LEU A 391 10.15 12.07 -21.85
N THR A 392 11.16 12.16 -22.72
CA THR A 392 11.18 13.09 -23.84
C THR A 392 10.22 12.65 -24.94
N LEU A 393 10.27 11.39 -25.34
CA LEU A 393 9.43 10.83 -26.40
C LEU A 393 7.95 10.75 -26.01
N SER A 394 7.64 10.69 -24.71
CA SER A 394 6.27 10.70 -24.20
C SER A 394 5.71 12.10 -23.97
N ASP A 395 6.46 13.18 -24.26
CA ASP A 395 6.05 14.58 -24.04
C ASP A 395 5.71 14.91 -22.58
N LEU A 396 6.24 14.14 -21.62
CA LEU A 396 5.78 14.21 -20.23
C LEU A 396 6.21 15.51 -19.55
N LEU A 397 7.43 15.98 -19.81
CA LEU A 397 7.95 17.22 -19.20
C LEU A 397 7.16 18.45 -19.64
N SER A 398 6.80 18.53 -20.92
CA SER A 398 5.99 19.63 -21.44
C SER A 398 4.57 19.58 -20.91
N SER A 399 3.98 18.38 -20.79
CA SER A 399 2.69 18.20 -20.11
C SER A 399 2.71 18.64 -18.65
N ILE A 400 3.74 18.27 -17.87
CA ILE A 400 3.91 18.73 -16.48
C ILE A 400 4.05 20.26 -16.44
N ALA A 401 4.88 20.83 -17.32
CA ALA A 401 5.10 22.27 -17.39
C ALA A 401 3.80 23.06 -17.65
N ASN A 402 2.92 22.52 -18.49
CA ASN A 402 1.61 23.10 -18.77
C ASN A 402 0.67 22.92 -17.58
N LEU A 403 0.61 21.72 -16.99
CA LEU A 403 -0.26 21.41 -15.85
C LEU A 403 0.03 22.30 -14.63
N VAL A 404 1.30 22.63 -14.38
CA VAL A 404 1.71 23.49 -13.26
C VAL A 404 1.22 24.93 -13.41
N GLN A 405 0.94 25.42 -14.63
CA GLN A 405 0.40 26.76 -14.86
C GLN A 405 -1.11 26.85 -14.61
N VAL A 406 -1.78 25.74 -14.37
CA VAL A 406 -3.24 25.66 -14.30
C VAL A 406 -3.72 26.02 -12.91
N GLU A 407 -4.44 27.13 -12.81
CA GLU A 407 -4.97 27.62 -11.54
C GLU A 407 -6.29 26.93 -11.17
N ARG A 408 -6.25 25.61 -10.95
CA ARG A 408 -7.42 24.81 -10.53
C ARG A 408 -7.09 23.97 -9.30
N ARG A 409 -7.84 24.17 -8.21
CA ARG A 409 -7.66 23.46 -6.94
C ARG A 409 -7.84 21.93 -7.08
N THR A 410 -8.71 21.51 -7.99
CA THR A 410 -8.99 20.10 -8.29
C THR A 410 -7.82 19.36 -8.93
N LEU A 411 -6.75 20.04 -9.33
CA LEU A 411 -5.55 19.42 -9.93
C LEU A 411 -4.35 19.40 -8.96
N ALA A 412 -4.53 19.80 -7.71
CA ALA A 412 -3.42 19.95 -6.76
C ALA A 412 -2.64 18.65 -6.56
N ASP A 413 -3.32 17.50 -6.48
CA ASP A 413 -2.66 16.20 -6.29
C ASP A 413 -1.87 15.79 -7.53
N ALA A 414 -2.43 16.00 -8.72
CA ALA A 414 -1.75 15.75 -10.00
C ALA A 414 -0.53 16.66 -10.21
N GLN A 415 -0.66 17.96 -9.88
CA GLN A 415 0.45 18.92 -9.93
C GLN A 415 1.55 18.53 -8.94
N THR A 416 1.18 18.18 -7.71
CA THR A 416 2.12 17.74 -6.67
C THR A 416 2.86 16.47 -7.09
N ALA A 417 2.16 15.46 -7.61
CA ALA A 417 2.78 14.23 -8.11
C ALA A 417 3.72 14.49 -9.30
N GLY A 418 3.35 15.41 -10.20
CA GLY A 418 4.21 15.81 -11.32
C GLY A 418 5.48 16.50 -10.85
N LEU A 419 5.36 17.44 -9.90
CA LEU A 419 6.50 18.15 -9.30
C LEU A 419 7.40 17.20 -8.49
N SER A 420 6.82 16.23 -7.78
CA SER A 420 7.56 15.17 -7.07
C SER A 420 8.46 14.38 -8.02
N LEU A 421 7.91 13.95 -9.18
CA LEU A 421 8.69 13.28 -10.21
C LEU A 421 9.85 14.15 -10.73
N ILE A 422 9.62 15.46 -10.96
CA ILE A 422 10.67 16.40 -11.39
C ILE A 422 11.75 16.52 -10.32
N ALA A 423 11.37 16.75 -9.05
CA ALA A 423 12.30 16.84 -7.94
C ALA A 423 13.13 15.55 -7.82
N LYS A 424 12.51 14.38 -7.99
CA LYS A 424 13.21 13.08 -7.95
C LYS A 424 14.22 12.93 -9.10
N CYS A 425 13.86 13.36 -10.32
CA CYS A 425 14.78 13.36 -11.46
C CYS A 425 15.99 14.28 -11.23
N ILE A 426 15.76 15.47 -10.65
CA ILE A 426 16.82 16.42 -10.29
C ILE A 426 17.72 15.81 -9.21
N TYR A 427 17.14 15.28 -8.13
CA TYR A 427 17.87 14.68 -7.02
C TYR A 427 18.73 13.49 -7.47
N LYS A 428 18.16 12.59 -8.29
CA LYS A 428 18.89 11.46 -8.90
C LYS A 428 20.12 11.94 -9.67
N GLY A 429 19.95 13.01 -10.45
CA GLY A 429 21.03 13.77 -11.04
C GLY A 429 21.85 13.04 -12.12
N GLY A 430 23.01 13.59 -12.44
CA GLY A 430 23.86 13.09 -13.52
C GLY A 430 23.66 13.79 -14.87
N PRO A 431 24.56 13.55 -15.84
CA PRO A 431 24.68 14.38 -17.04
C PRO A 431 23.46 14.30 -17.96
N HIS A 432 22.79 13.15 -18.03
CA HIS A 432 21.61 12.96 -18.87
C HIS A 432 20.40 13.75 -18.35
N PHE A 433 20.15 13.74 -17.03
CA PHE A 433 19.09 14.56 -16.44
C PHE A 433 19.43 16.05 -16.50
N ALA A 434 20.68 16.45 -16.26
CA ALA A 434 21.09 17.85 -16.42
C ALA A 434 20.85 18.35 -17.86
N ARG A 435 21.23 17.54 -18.86
CA ARG A 435 20.97 17.83 -20.28
C ARG A 435 19.48 17.96 -20.56
N LEU A 436 18.66 17.05 -20.02
CA LEU A 436 17.20 17.10 -20.16
C LEU A 436 16.62 18.45 -19.70
N PHE A 437 17.02 18.93 -18.52
CA PHE A 437 16.55 20.23 -18.00
C PHE A 437 17.16 21.43 -18.72
N LYS A 438 18.39 21.30 -19.24
CA LYS A 438 19.04 22.33 -20.06
C LYS A 438 18.38 22.49 -21.43
N GLU A 439 17.93 21.41 -22.04
CA GLU A 439 17.20 21.41 -23.31
C GLU A 439 15.74 21.87 -23.12
N ASN A 440 15.14 21.57 -21.95
CA ASN A 440 13.77 21.94 -21.61
C ASN A 440 13.68 23.10 -20.61
N LYS A 441 14.37 24.21 -20.88
CA LYS A 441 14.42 25.39 -19.97
C LYS A 441 13.03 25.94 -19.61
N SER A 442 12.10 25.84 -20.55
CA SER A 442 10.72 26.30 -20.39
C SER A 442 9.99 25.61 -19.22
N LEU A 443 10.35 24.37 -18.85
CA LEU A 443 9.77 23.68 -17.70
C LEU A 443 10.13 24.42 -16.41
N LEU A 444 11.43 24.61 -16.13
CA LEU A 444 11.87 25.25 -14.89
C LEU A 444 11.47 26.73 -14.81
N GLU A 445 11.44 27.43 -15.93
CA GLU A 445 10.90 28.80 -16.01
C GLU A 445 9.41 28.87 -15.65
N ARG A 446 8.61 27.91 -16.14
CA ARG A 446 7.18 27.81 -15.79
C ARG A 446 7.00 27.44 -14.31
N VAL A 447 7.74 26.47 -13.80
CA VAL A 447 7.74 26.11 -12.37
C VAL A 447 8.09 27.33 -11.51
N MET A 448 9.11 28.11 -11.87
CA MET A 448 9.52 29.32 -11.15
C MET A 448 8.45 30.41 -11.21
N THR A 449 7.85 30.60 -12.38
CA THR A 449 6.75 31.56 -12.56
C THR A 449 5.53 31.16 -11.73
N ALA A 450 5.21 29.86 -11.65
CA ALA A 450 4.12 29.36 -10.79
C ALA A 450 4.45 29.52 -9.30
N PHE A 451 5.71 29.29 -8.90
CA PHE A 451 6.18 29.48 -7.53
C PHE A 451 6.03 30.93 -7.09
N LEU A 452 6.54 31.87 -7.90
CA LEU A 452 6.46 33.31 -7.62
C LEU A 452 5.03 33.86 -7.63
N LYS A 453 4.07 33.19 -8.27
CA LYS A 453 2.64 33.54 -8.21
C LYS A 453 1.96 32.98 -6.95
N ASN A 454 2.41 31.83 -6.46
CA ASN A 454 1.80 31.13 -5.32
C ASN A 454 2.52 31.45 -4.00
N THR A 455 2.62 32.74 -3.67
CA THR A 455 3.37 33.25 -2.49
C THR A 455 2.71 33.02 -1.13
N ARG A 456 1.56 32.32 -1.07
CA ARG A 456 0.86 32.07 0.19
C ARG A 456 1.50 30.89 0.92
N ARG A 457 2.02 31.15 2.13
CA ARG A 457 2.41 30.11 3.10
C ARG A 457 1.21 29.16 3.33
N ASN A 458 1.47 27.85 3.37
CA ASN A 458 0.50 26.76 3.59
C ASN A 458 -0.35 26.37 2.36
N ASN A 459 0.24 26.39 1.16
CA ASN A 459 -0.34 25.77 -0.03
C ASN A 459 0.49 24.53 -0.42
N LEU A 460 -0.15 23.36 -0.54
CA LEU A 460 0.49 22.09 -0.98
C LEU A 460 1.27 22.27 -2.29
N LEU A 461 0.70 23.02 -3.24
CA LEU A 461 1.36 23.31 -4.51
C LEU A 461 2.60 24.20 -4.31
N GLY A 462 2.51 25.22 -3.45
CA GLY A 462 3.62 26.12 -3.15
C GLY A 462 4.81 25.40 -2.50
N SER A 463 4.53 24.50 -1.55
CA SER A 463 5.54 23.63 -0.93
C SER A 463 6.18 22.70 -1.98
N SER A 464 5.36 22.03 -2.80
CA SER A 464 5.84 21.14 -3.88
C SER A 464 6.72 21.87 -4.92
N LEU A 465 6.36 23.11 -5.26
CA LEU A 465 7.16 23.97 -6.14
C LEU A 465 8.50 24.36 -5.49
N GLY A 466 8.49 24.68 -4.19
CA GLY A 466 9.70 24.93 -3.40
C GLY A 466 10.63 23.71 -3.36
N HIS A 467 10.08 22.51 -3.18
CA HIS A 467 10.83 21.25 -3.18
C HIS A 467 11.62 21.01 -4.47
N VAL A 468 11.11 21.42 -5.64
CA VAL A 468 11.85 21.33 -6.91
C VAL A 468 13.12 22.19 -6.89
N PHE A 469 13.03 23.42 -6.37
CA PHE A 469 14.20 24.29 -6.27
C PHE A 469 15.14 23.87 -5.16
N GLY A 470 14.61 23.33 -4.07
CA GLY A 470 15.43 22.72 -3.03
C GLY A 470 16.24 21.54 -3.55
N ALA A 471 15.59 20.62 -4.28
CA ALA A 471 16.27 19.51 -4.93
C ALA A 471 17.34 19.99 -5.92
N LEU A 472 17.12 21.11 -6.63
CA LEU A 472 18.10 21.69 -7.56
C LEU A 472 19.33 22.24 -6.84
N CYS A 473 19.13 22.96 -5.73
CA CYS A 473 20.21 23.43 -4.88
C CYS A 473 20.97 22.25 -4.24
N ASP A 474 20.26 21.32 -3.61
CA ASP A 474 20.86 20.11 -3.03
C ASP A 474 21.68 19.33 -4.07
N ARG A 475 21.19 19.23 -5.30
CA ARG A 475 21.90 18.51 -6.35
C ARG A 475 23.21 19.17 -6.73
N VAL A 476 23.26 20.50 -6.85
CA VAL A 476 24.51 21.23 -7.10
C VAL A 476 25.50 21.01 -5.96
N HIS A 477 25.02 21.09 -4.71
CA HIS A 477 25.85 20.81 -3.53
C HIS A 477 26.43 19.39 -3.54
N ILE A 478 25.59 18.38 -3.81
CA ILE A 478 26.01 16.98 -3.91
C ILE A 478 27.04 16.79 -5.03
N GLU A 479 26.87 17.45 -6.19
CA GLU A 479 27.86 17.39 -7.29
C GLU A 479 29.23 17.92 -6.84
N LYS A 480 29.25 19.06 -6.14
CA LYS A 480 30.47 19.62 -5.56
C LYS A 480 31.12 18.71 -4.51
N CYS A 481 30.33 18.14 -3.60
CA CYS A 481 30.80 17.14 -2.64
C CYS A 481 31.44 15.91 -3.32
N CYS A 482 30.83 15.42 -4.41
CA CYS A 482 31.35 14.30 -5.18
C CYS A 482 32.66 14.61 -5.91
N ILE A 483 32.88 15.86 -6.35
CA ILE A 483 34.15 16.29 -6.94
C ILE A 483 35.26 16.18 -5.91
N GLU A 484 35.04 16.72 -4.71
CA GLU A 484 36.05 16.68 -3.64
C GLU A 484 36.34 15.25 -3.18
N ARG A 485 35.34 14.38 -3.03
CA ARG A 485 35.57 12.96 -2.71
C ARG A 485 36.46 12.25 -3.73
N LYS A 486 36.35 12.61 -5.02
CA LYS A 486 37.18 12.05 -6.09
C LYS A 486 38.60 12.64 -6.10
N GLN A 487 38.78 13.87 -5.61
CA GLN A 487 40.08 14.56 -5.57
C GLN A 487 40.85 14.29 -4.27
N GLY A 488 40.15 14.11 -3.14
CA GLY A 488 40.71 13.99 -1.79
C GLY A 488 40.93 12.56 -1.27
N SER A 489 40.72 11.51 -2.07
CA SER A 489 40.96 10.13 -1.63
C SER A 489 42.44 9.71 -1.85
N PRO A 490 43.28 9.58 -0.81
CA PRO A 490 44.43 8.68 -0.91
C PRO A 490 43.87 7.28 -1.03
N ALA A 491 44.20 6.58 -2.13
CA ALA A 491 43.77 5.22 -2.43
C ALA A 491 43.85 4.32 -1.18
N ASN A 492 42.70 4.07 -0.53
CA ASN A 492 42.59 3.06 0.49
C ASN A 492 42.28 1.73 -0.22
N PRO A 493 43.24 0.79 -0.35
CA PRO A 493 43.11 -0.36 -1.25
C PRO A 493 42.06 -1.40 -0.82
N TYR A 494 41.43 -1.21 0.35
CA TYR A 494 40.57 -2.22 0.97
C TYR A 494 39.08 -1.85 0.98
N PHE A 495 38.70 -0.64 0.58
CA PHE A 495 37.29 -0.22 0.58
C PHE A 495 36.62 -0.32 -0.79
N TYR A 496 37.39 -0.24 -1.88
CA TYR A 496 36.87 -0.34 -3.24
C TYR A 496 36.55 -1.78 -3.67
N THR A 497 37.15 -2.79 -3.03
CA THR A 497 37.05 -4.19 -3.44
C THR A 497 35.80 -4.92 -2.93
N VAL A 498 35.01 -4.30 -2.03
CA VAL A 498 33.80 -4.94 -1.47
C VAL A 498 32.51 -4.42 -2.10
N MET A 499 32.48 -3.22 -2.72
CA MET A 499 31.24 -2.63 -3.24
C MET A 499 31.17 -2.50 -4.76
N HIS A 500 32.27 -2.67 -5.49
CA HIS A 500 32.27 -2.55 -6.95
C HIS A 500 33.07 -3.67 -7.59
N GLY A 501 32.35 -4.59 -8.25
CA GLY A 501 32.92 -5.43 -9.29
C GLY A 501 33.58 -4.53 -10.34
N GLU A 502 34.83 -4.85 -10.64
CA GLU A 502 35.72 -4.13 -11.52
C GLU A 502 35.12 -3.97 -12.92
N ASP A 503 34.89 -2.72 -13.35
CA ASP A 503 35.36 -2.18 -14.63
C ASP A 503 34.74 -0.79 -14.87
N SER A 504 35.55 0.27 -14.76
CA SER A 504 35.61 1.42 -15.68
C SER A 504 36.39 2.59 -15.06
N VAL A 505 37.70 2.60 -15.29
CA VAL A 505 38.51 3.81 -15.14
C VAL A 505 38.33 4.70 -16.38
N SER A 506 37.78 5.89 -16.15
CA SER A 506 37.92 7.13 -16.93
C SER A 506 37.28 7.25 -18.32
N LYS A 507 36.25 8.13 -18.41
CA LYS A 507 36.17 9.27 -19.33
C LYS A 507 35.20 10.31 -18.74
N GLY A 508 35.59 11.59 -18.81
CA GLY A 508 35.09 12.70 -17.98
C GLY A 508 33.57 12.80 -17.82
N VAL A 509 33.11 12.77 -16.57
CA VAL A 509 31.79 13.26 -16.19
C VAL A 509 31.86 14.79 -16.17
N PRO A 510 30.98 15.53 -16.88
CA PRO A 510 30.96 16.99 -16.80
C PRO A 510 30.74 17.43 -15.35
N GLN A 511 31.75 18.13 -14.81
CA GLN A 511 31.92 18.36 -13.38
C GLN A 511 30.94 19.39 -12.77
N HIS A 512 30.11 20.06 -13.56
CA HIS A 512 29.20 21.13 -13.09
C HIS A 512 27.85 21.09 -13.82
N SER A 513 27.26 19.89 -13.96
CA SER A 513 26.14 19.68 -14.89
C SER A 513 24.87 20.42 -14.45
N PHE A 514 24.54 20.43 -13.16
CA PHE A 514 23.36 21.14 -12.65
C PHE A 514 23.62 22.61 -12.30
N GLU A 515 24.87 23.03 -12.12
CA GLU A 515 25.21 24.47 -12.01
C GLU A 515 24.86 25.22 -13.29
N GLU A 516 25.09 24.59 -14.45
CA GLU A 516 24.71 25.13 -15.76
C GLU A 516 23.18 25.23 -15.95
N VAL A 517 22.40 24.53 -15.12
CA VAL A 517 20.93 24.62 -15.10
C VAL A 517 20.46 25.69 -14.12
N LEU A 518 21.06 25.75 -12.91
CA LEU A 518 20.69 26.66 -11.84
C LEU A 518 21.09 28.12 -12.13
N THR A 519 22.28 28.35 -12.70
CA THR A 519 22.83 29.69 -12.93
C THR A 519 21.94 30.56 -13.84
N PRO A 520 21.53 30.09 -15.04
CA PRO A 520 20.66 30.90 -15.91
C PRO A 520 19.29 31.19 -15.30
N LEU A 521 18.74 30.22 -14.53
CA LEU A 521 17.46 30.38 -13.87
C LEU A 521 17.53 31.46 -12.79
N LYS A 522 18.59 31.45 -11.96
CA LYS A 522 18.84 32.48 -10.95
C LYS A 522 18.99 33.85 -11.58
N GLU A 523 19.80 33.98 -12.63
CA GLU A 523 20.02 35.26 -13.31
C GLU A 523 18.70 35.87 -13.80
N LEU A 524 17.85 35.05 -14.41
CA LEU A 524 16.55 35.47 -14.96
C LEU A 524 15.56 35.93 -13.88
N TYR A 525 15.51 35.25 -12.74
CA TYR A 525 14.50 35.49 -11.69
C TYR A 525 15.00 36.23 -10.45
N SER A 526 16.29 36.56 -10.38
CA SER A 526 16.95 37.21 -9.24
C SER A 526 16.17 38.39 -8.66
N ARG A 527 15.74 39.34 -9.50
CA ARG A 527 14.99 40.54 -9.05
C ARG A 527 13.66 40.21 -8.37
N GLN A 528 12.97 39.18 -8.85
CA GLN A 528 11.66 38.78 -8.33
C GLN A 528 11.83 37.97 -7.04
N LEU A 529 12.87 37.14 -6.97
CA LEU A 529 13.22 36.37 -5.78
C LEU A 529 13.67 37.28 -4.62
N VAL A 530 14.46 38.33 -4.87
CA VAL A 530 14.84 39.32 -3.82
C VAL A 530 13.61 39.86 -3.08
N THR A 531 12.51 40.10 -3.81
CA THR A 531 11.29 40.67 -3.23
C THR A 531 10.34 39.65 -2.64
N GLY A 532 10.27 38.44 -3.20
CA GLY A 532 9.26 37.44 -2.85
C GLY A 532 9.76 36.30 -1.96
N HIS A 533 11.00 35.84 -2.19
CA HIS A 533 11.60 34.66 -1.54
C HIS A 533 13.12 34.84 -1.37
N PRO A 534 13.58 35.78 -0.52
CA PRO A 534 14.99 36.11 -0.38
C PRO A 534 15.83 34.94 0.14
N ILE A 535 15.25 34.04 0.95
CA ILE A 535 15.93 32.87 1.51
C ILE A 535 16.29 31.86 0.41
N LEU A 536 15.38 31.61 -0.55
CA LEU A 536 15.68 30.76 -1.70
C LEU A 536 16.81 31.36 -2.55
N LEU A 537 16.79 32.68 -2.77
CA LEU A 537 17.86 33.35 -3.50
C LEU A 537 19.20 33.24 -2.79
N GLU A 538 19.23 33.47 -1.48
CA GLU A 538 20.44 33.31 -0.65
C GLU A 538 20.98 31.88 -0.73
N TRP A 539 20.10 30.89 -0.74
CA TRP A 539 20.50 29.49 -0.88
C TRP A 539 21.08 29.19 -2.27
N MET A 540 20.44 29.66 -3.34
CA MET A 540 20.99 29.56 -4.70
C MET A 540 22.34 30.28 -4.81
N ASP A 541 22.50 31.44 -4.18
CA ASP A 541 23.78 32.15 -4.07
C ASP A 541 24.85 31.33 -3.36
N ARG A 542 24.52 30.80 -2.17
CA ARG A 542 25.41 30.00 -1.34
C ARG A 542 25.91 28.77 -2.10
N VAL A 543 24.99 28.00 -2.66
CA VAL A 543 25.31 26.75 -3.37
C VAL A 543 26.03 26.99 -4.69
N LEU A 544 25.82 28.13 -5.37
CA LEU A 544 26.62 28.46 -6.56
C LEU A 544 28.03 28.95 -6.20
N GLN A 545 28.18 29.68 -5.09
CA GLN A 545 29.47 30.23 -4.65
C GLN A 545 30.33 29.26 -3.85
N GLU A 546 29.74 28.25 -3.20
CA GLU A 546 30.49 27.28 -2.40
C GLU A 546 31.53 26.54 -3.25
N THR A 547 32.72 26.33 -2.70
CA THR A 547 33.75 25.49 -3.32
C THR A 547 33.50 24.01 -3.04
N PRO A 548 33.99 23.07 -3.87
CA PRO A 548 33.93 21.62 -3.58
C PRO A 548 34.42 21.26 -2.17
N GLU A 549 35.48 21.93 -1.70
CA GLU A 549 36.05 21.75 -0.37
C GLU A 549 35.10 22.23 0.74
N GLU A 550 34.44 23.38 0.55
CA GLU A 550 33.45 23.90 1.49
C GLU A 550 32.20 23.02 1.57
N ALA A 551 31.71 22.54 0.44
CA ALA A 551 30.58 21.63 0.36
C ALA A 551 30.87 20.31 1.12
N TYR A 552 32.03 19.69 0.85
CA TYR A 552 32.45 18.46 1.53
C TYR A 552 32.67 18.64 3.04
N ARG A 553 33.19 19.81 3.47
CA ARG A 553 33.32 20.13 4.90
C ARG A 553 31.98 20.30 5.58
N ALA A 554 30.97 20.85 4.90
CA ALA A 554 29.62 20.97 5.46
C ALA A 554 29.00 19.60 5.73
N GLU A 555 29.14 18.63 4.80
CA GLU A 555 28.66 17.25 5.01
C GLU A 555 29.41 16.52 6.14
N THR A 556 30.74 16.68 6.22
CA THR A 556 31.56 15.94 7.19
C THR A 556 31.55 16.55 8.59
N SER A 557 31.35 17.87 8.70
CA SER A 557 31.22 18.57 9.99
C SER A 557 29.86 18.36 10.66
N SER A 558 28.80 18.07 9.90
CA SER A 558 27.48 17.72 10.44
C SER A 558 27.49 16.38 11.20
N VAL A 559 28.35 15.44 10.79
CA VAL A 559 28.53 14.13 11.46
C VAL A 559 29.35 14.24 12.75
N ALA A 560 30.16 15.29 12.92
CA ALA A 560 31.05 15.46 14.08
C ALA A 560 30.53 16.46 15.14
N SER A 561 29.42 17.17 14.91
CA SER A 561 28.89 18.21 15.80
C SER A 561 27.39 18.04 16.07
N THR A 562 27.02 17.09 16.92
CA THR A 562 25.63 16.91 17.38
C THR A 562 25.26 17.77 18.60
N THR A 563 25.85 18.96 18.81
CA THR A 563 25.49 19.73 20.01
C THR A 563 25.28 21.24 19.93
N GLU A 564 25.62 22.01 18.89
CA GLU A 564 25.34 23.47 19.01
C GLU A 564 25.31 24.36 17.74
N ARG A 565 25.13 23.82 16.53
CA ARG A 565 24.95 24.64 15.30
C ARG A 565 23.88 24.14 14.31
N GLY A 566 22.75 23.65 14.81
CA GLY A 566 21.62 23.16 13.99
C GLY A 566 20.64 24.23 13.47
N LEU A 567 20.92 25.52 13.62
CA LEU A 567 19.87 26.57 13.50
C LEU A 567 19.60 27.22 12.13
N PRO A 568 20.21 26.87 10.97
CA PRO A 568 19.68 27.32 9.68
C PRO A 568 18.65 26.35 9.09
N PHE A 569 18.80 25.04 9.28
CA PHE A 569 18.04 24.02 8.56
C PHE A 569 16.59 23.91 9.07
N GLU A 570 16.38 23.92 10.39
CA GLU A 570 15.04 23.84 11.00
C GLU A 570 14.22 25.12 10.79
N VAL A 571 14.86 26.29 10.87
CA VAL A 571 14.21 27.61 10.63
C VAL A 571 13.90 27.84 9.14
N GLN A 572 14.67 27.23 8.23
CA GLN A 572 14.43 27.27 6.78
C GLN A 572 13.34 26.27 6.36
N MET A 573 13.20 25.14 7.06
CA MET A 573 12.11 24.18 6.85
C MET A 573 10.76 24.65 7.38
N GLU A 574 10.76 25.49 8.42
CA GLU A 574 9.57 26.21 8.92
C GLU A 574 8.98 27.20 7.89
N GLU A 575 9.78 27.74 6.96
CA GLU A 575 9.25 28.64 5.92
C GLU A 575 8.52 27.89 4.78
N PHE A 576 8.83 26.60 4.60
CA PHE A 576 8.25 25.74 3.56
C PHE A 576 7.32 24.65 4.11
N ASP A 577 7.07 24.64 5.43
CA ASP A 577 6.27 23.64 6.17
C ASP A 577 6.74 22.21 5.85
N VAL A 578 8.07 21.99 5.90
CA VAL A 578 8.66 20.69 5.60
C VAL A 578 8.62 19.81 6.85
N ASP A 579 7.59 18.98 6.95
CA ASP A 579 7.63 17.82 7.83
C ASP A 579 8.68 16.84 7.28
N MET A 580 9.87 16.80 7.90
CA MET A 580 10.79 15.66 7.83
C MET A 580 10.29 14.48 8.69
N VAL A 581 8.98 14.21 8.63
CA VAL A 581 8.36 12.99 9.16
C VAL A 581 7.73 12.25 7.99
N GLY A 582 8.57 11.47 7.32
CA GLY A 582 8.16 10.37 6.48
C GLY A 582 7.83 10.74 5.03
N THR A 583 8.59 10.13 4.12
CA THR A 583 7.98 9.43 2.99
C THR A 583 6.57 8.90 3.36
N PRO A 584 5.55 8.93 2.48
CA PRO A 584 4.20 8.43 2.77
C PRO A 584 4.15 6.94 3.20
N PHE A 585 5.28 6.25 3.22
CA PHE A 585 5.44 4.86 3.59
C PHE A 585 5.44 4.57 5.10
N ASN A 586 5.48 5.57 5.99
CA ASN A 586 5.32 5.30 7.44
C ASN A 586 3.88 5.42 7.96
N ARG A 587 2.90 5.86 7.14
CA ARG A 587 1.48 5.86 7.52
C ARG A 587 0.78 4.51 7.36
N THR A 588 1.47 3.48 6.87
CA THR A 588 0.87 2.17 6.59
C THR A 588 0.49 1.34 7.82
N MET A 589 0.90 1.73 9.05
CA MET A 589 0.44 1.03 10.27
C MET A 589 -0.73 1.72 11.00
N GLU A 590 -0.85 3.05 10.95
CA GLU A 590 -1.87 3.75 11.75
C GLU A 590 -3.21 3.94 11.02
N GLU A 591 -3.22 4.06 9.68
CA GLU A 591 -4.45 4.31 8.92
C GLU A 591 -5.37 3.08 8.78
N HIS A 592 -4.87 1.86 9.00
CA HIS A 592 -5.72 0.67 9.10
C HIS A 592 -6.39 0.54 10.47
N SER A 593 -5.78 1.07 11.54
CA SER A 593 -6.40 1.06 12.88
C SER A 593 -7.43 2.18 13.05
N ALA A 594 -7.25 3.33 12.39
CA ALA A 594 -8.16 4.47 12.51
C ALA A 594 -9.48 4.31 11.72
N ARG A 595 -9.52 3.45 10.70
CA ARG A 595 -10.74 3.21 9.90
C ARG A 595 -11.77 2.32 10.60
N ASP A 596 -11.33 1.41 11.46
CA ASP A 596 -12.25 0.55 12.22
C ASP A 596 -12.84 1.25 13.46
N ALA A 597 -12.26 2.38 13.90
CA ALA A 597 -12.73 3.14 15.06
C ALA A 597 -13.78 4.23 14.74
N LEU A 598 -13.94 4.63 13.47
CA LEU A 598 -14.78 5.78 13.08
C LEU A 598 -16.16 5.40 12.53
N SER A 599 -16.60 4.15 12.67
CA SER A 599 -17.96 3.71 12.36
C SER A 599 -18.75 3.33 13.61
N LEU A 600 -18.86 4.23 14.58
CA LEU A 600 -19.83 4.13 15.66
C LEU A 600 -20.52 5.48 15.86
N SER A 601 -21.82 5.50 15.57
CA SER A 601 -22.74 6.61 15.82
C SER A 601 -22.67 7.04 17.30
N PRO A 602 -22.83 8.33 17.64
CA PRO A 602 -22.84 8.75 19.03
C PRO A 602 -24.15 8.29 19.68
N ILE A 603 -24.05 7.35 20.62
CA ILE A 603 -25.09 7.08 21.60
C ILE A 603 -25.04 8.22 22.61
N GLN A 604 -26.12 8.99 22.67
CA GLN A 604 -26.36 9.98 23.72
C GLN A 604 -26.54 9.26 25.06
N THR A 605 -25.63 9.50 25.99
CA THR A 605 -25.87 9.20 27.41
C THR A 605 -26.26 10.49 28.12
N GLU A 606 -27.55 10.56 28.46
CA GLU A 606 -28.10 11.42 29.50
C GLU A 606 -27.41 11.11 30.83
N SER A 607 -26.99 12.17 31.52
CA SER A 607 -26.90 12.17 32.98
C SER A 607 -27.25 13.56 33.47
N ASP A 608 -28.50 13.69 33.92
CA ASP A 608 -28.96 14.74 34.82
C ASP A 608 -28.20 14.64 36.15
N ASP A 609 -27.67 15.76 36.64
CA ASP A 609 -28.25 16.41 37.83
C ASP A 609 -27.53 17.71 38.21
N ASP A 610 -28.35 18.77 38.14
CA ASP A 610 -28.56 19.81 39.13
C ASP A 610 -27.63 21.02 39.36
N ASN A 611 -28.30 22.17 39.10
CA ASN A 611 -28.34 23.41 39.88
C ASN A 611 -27.14 24.37 39.83
N SER A 612 -27.29 25.49 39.11
CA SER A 612 -28.04 26.65 39.64
C SER A 612 -27.72 27.95 38.88
N ASN A 613 -28.74 28.79 38.77
CA ASN A 613 -28.74 30.22 38.43
C ASN A 613 -28.60 30.64 36.95
N GLY A 614 -29.76 30.80 36.30
CA GLY A 614 -29.95 31.78 35.22
C GLY A 614 -29.95 33.23 35.75
N PRO A 615 -30.65 34.20 35.13
CA PRO A 615 -31.34 34.21 33.84
C PRO A 615 -30.84 35.38 32.94
N ILE A 616 -31.27 35.49 31.69
CA ILE A 616 -32.23 36.50 31.16
C ILE A 616 -32.27 36.19 29.65
N SER A 617 -33.34 35.63 29.10
CA SER A 617 -34.68 36.20 28.82
C SER A 617 -34.81 36.77 27.41
N VAL A 618 -35.98 36.46 26.86
CA VAL A 618 -36.75 37.13 25.79
C VAL A 618 -36.67 36.39 24.46
N LYS A 619 -37.55 35.41 24.22
CA LYS A 619 -38.99 35.52 23.85
C LYS A 619 -39.22 36.11 22.45
N ARG A 620 -39.76 35.29 21.55
CA ARG A 620 -41.20 35.23 21.19
C ARG A 620 -41.37 34.10 20.16
N GLU A 621 -42.14 33.04 20.46
CA GLU A 621 -43.62 32.97 20.41
C GLU A 621 -44.13 33.23 18.97
N ARG A 622 -44.96 32.40 18.33
CA ARG A 622 -45.97 31.49 18.89
C ARG A 622 -46.68 30.65 17.82
N GLU A 623 -46.96 29.40 18.21
CA GLU A 623 -48.26 28.67 18.17
C GLU A 623 -48.95 28.46 16.81
N GLU A 624 -49.11 27.23 16.33
CA GLU A 624 -50.07 26.19 16.79
C GLU A 624 -51.53 26.62 16.67
N GLU A 625 -52.32 25.87 15.90
CA GLU A 625 -53.51 25.24 16.47
C GLU A 625 -54.00 24.06 15.61
N SER A 626 -54.30 22.99 16.36
CA SER A 626 -55.17 21.84 16.11
C SER A 626 -56.55 22.26 15.59
N ASP A 627 -57.42 21.40 15.04
CA ASP A 627 -58.08 20.32 15.77
C ASP A 627 -58.93 19.44 14.83
N ASP A 628 -58.91 18.15 15.14
CA ASP A 628 -60.00 17.18 15.30
C ASP A 628 -61.29 17.25 14.44
N THR A 629 -61.73 16.09 13.93
CA THR A 629 -63.07 15.51 14.22
C THR A 629 -63.37 14.22 13.44
N SER A 630 -63.43 13.12 14.21
CA SER A 630 -64.51 12.11 14.28
C SER A 630 -65.10 11.44 13.02
N GLU A 631 -64.92 10.11 13.02
CA GLU A 631 -65.84 9.03 12.62
C GLU A 631 -67.31 9.38 12.28
N LYS A 632 -67.83 8.76 11.20
CA LYS A 632 -69.18 8.15 11.23
C LYS A 632 -69.39 7.02 10.20
N ARG A 633 -69.43 5.80 10.77
CA ARG A 633 -70.19 4.57 10.44
C ARG A 633 -71.06 4.49 9.17
N ARG A 634 -70.81 3.41 8.41
CA ARG A 634 -71.73 2.36 7.87
C ARG A 634 -73.23 2.70 7.66
N LYS A 635 -73.69 2.57 6.40
CA LYS A 635 -74.67 1.57 5.86
C LYS A 635 -75.37 2.14 4.62
N THR A 636 -75.16 1.51 3.45
CA THR A 636 -76.13 0.65 2.73
C THR A 636 -75.44 -0.01 1.56
#